data_AF-A0A2W6W697-F1
#
_entry.id   AF-A0A2W6W697-F1
#
_cell.length_a   1.000
_cell.length_b   1.000
_cell.length_c   1.000
_cell.angle_alpha   90.00
_cell.angle_beta   90.00
_cell.angle_gamma   90.00
#
_symmetry.space_group_name_H-M   'P 1'
#
loop_
_entity.id
_entity.type
_entity.pdbx_description
1 polymer ?
#
loop_
_entity_poly.entity_id
_entity_poly.type
_entity_poly.pdbx_seq_one_letter_code
_entity_poly.pdbx_strand_id
1 'polypeptide(L)'
;MRVWRTLLAVLAIMLLPVSGAQARDVLRIALPLEPPNLDATSGAAVAVDQVTYHTIYEGLVTLAADGTVKPLLATRWTVSDDGLVYSFHLRDGVRFQDGTPFDAKAVVFSLTRAAAPDSTNVQKQALSNIARIDVTGPLDVRIVLKQQDADFLTLLSYGDAVMVSPRSAATLASAPVGTGPFRFADWRRGDALTLRRDPHYWGAAPHLRTLVFRFIVDPTAAYAAVKAHDVDLFLDYPAPETLAQLRSDPTLKVFAGPTDGEVILAFNQRSGPLADVRVRRAITQGIDRRAILNGAMYGYGTPIGSHFPPQSPDYVDLTGLYPHDEAAARRLLAQAGYPDGLSLTLKLPPPPYARRGGEIIASELARIGVRVTLRNLEWAQWLDEVYTRHDFELTIVNHAEPFDYDIYGRPDYYFGYHSAAYNTLLADLKRTSDPAARRALFGEVQRRLADDAANGFLFQYPRLGVQDAALSDIWINTPNEALNFATAHFGDSAGDAAGEGGEVAAGGGRAMRYGVIAALIAGLAYAVWRLGPGYVAGRAGSLLATFMVATVVIFALVQVVPGDPAAFMMGMNASPEAVAALHAQLGLEGAAPARYLAWLGGLAHGDFGISYTYRVPVAGLIAERLAVSLPLALMATALSILIGVPAGYLAARKRGGLADVTLGWLARFGIAMPSFWLAILLVLLFSVVLRWFGAGGFPGWEAGMGPALRALTLPTIALGLPQAAILARVTRASLMETMAEDYVRTARAKGLSLDAALRRHALPNALAPVLTVLGLQVPFLLAGSAIIETIFFLPGLGRLVLQAITQRDLIVVQSVVVLLVAASVLASFIVDMLQSAIDPRLRHRSART
;
A
#
# COMPACT_ATOMS: atom_id res chain seq x y z
N MET A 1 29.49 -34.57 12.11
CA MET A 1 29.28 -34.91 10.68
C MET A 1 27.84 -35.32 10.37
N ARG A 2 27.17 -36.19 11.16
CA ARG A 2 25.76 -36.55 10.92
C ARG A 2 24.81 -35.34 10.93
N VAL A 3 24.91 -34.47 11.95
CA VAL A 3 24.10 -33.23 12.07
C VAL A 3 24.30 -32.26 10.90
N TRP A 4 25.50 -32.22 10.32
CA TRP A 4 25.83 -31.34 9.20
C TRP A 4 25.28 -31.83 7.87
N ARG A 5 25.27 -33.16 7.66
CA ARG A 5 24.63 -33.77 6.50
C ARG A 5 23.11 -33.61 6.54
N THR A 6 22.49 -33.73 7.72
CA THR A 6 21.06 -33.46 7.88
C THR A 6 20.71 -31.98 7.69
N LEU A 7 21.54 -31.04 8.14
CA LEU A 7 21.30 -29.60 7.93
C LEU A 7 21.45 -29.17 6.46
N LEU A 8 22.49 -29.65 5.75
CA LEU A 8 22.62 -29.42 4.31
C LEU A 8 21.50 -30.09 3.52
N ALA A 9 21.02 -31.25 3.97
CA ALA A 9 19.86 -31.92 3.36
C ALA A 9 18.55 -31.15 3.61
N VAL A 10 18.32 -30.60 4.80
CA VAL A 10 17.13 -29.76 5.09
C VAL A 10 17.17 -28.47 4.29
N LEU A 11 18.34 -27.81 4.18
CA LEU A 11 18.50 -26.62 3.34
C LEU A 11 18.28 -26.95 1.85
N ALA A 12 18.78 -28.08 1.38
CA ALA A 12 18.57 -28.56 0.01
C ALA A 12 17.10 -28.92 -0.24
N ILE A 13 16.39 -29.52 0.73
CA ILE A 13 14.96 -29.84 0.63
C ILE A 13 14.10 -28.57 0.61
N MET A 14 14.45 -27.53 1.37
CA MET A 14 13.78 -26.22 1.31
C MET A 14 14.00 -25.48 -0.02
N LEU A 15 15.04 -25.85 -0.78
CA LEU A 15 15.34 -25.31 -2.11
C LEU A 15 14.72 -26.12 -3.25
N LEU A 16 14.05 -27.25 -2.98
CA LEU A 16 13.43 -28.06 -4.03
C LEU A 16 12.16 -27.36 -4.60
N PRO A 17 11.95 -27.38 -5.93
CA PRO A 17 10.73 -26.91 -6.54
C PRO A 17 9.56 -27.84 -6.14
N VAL A 18 8.51 -27.29 -5.53
CA VAL A 18 7.24 -27.99 -5.40
C VAL A 18 6.50 -27.76 -6.72
N SER A 19 6.58 -28.75 -7.61
CA SER A 19 5.83 -28.74 -8.86
C SER A 19 4.49 -29.39 -8.62
N GLY A 20 3.46 -28.56 -8.40
CA GLY A 20 2.07 -28.96 -8.48
C GLY A 20 1.38 -28.04 -9.46
N ALA A 21 1.05 -28.56 -10.65
CA ALA A 21 0.18 -27.86 -11.59
C ALA A 21 -1.24 -27.90 -11.01
N GLN A 22 -1.55 -26.93 -10.15
CA GLN A 22 -2.91 -26.64 -9.73
C GLN A 22 -3.53 -25.73 -10.79
N ALA A 23 -4.80 -25.97 -11.16
CA ALA A 23 -5.53 -25.06 -12.02
C ALA A 23 -5.44 -23.63 -11.45
N ARG A 24 -5.07 -22.64 -12.28
CA ARG A 24 -4.96 -21.24 -11.86
C ARG A 24 -6.37 -20.64 -11.71
N ASP A 25 -6.98 -20.85 -10.55
CA ASP A 25 -8.29 -20.31 -10.17
C ASP A 25 -8.19 -19.06 -9.26
N VAL A 26 -6.96 -18.62 -9.00
CA VAL A 26 -6.62 -17.40 -8.27
C VAL A 26 -6.01 -16.38 -9.23
N LEU A 27 -6.57 -15.18 -9.29
CA LEU A 27 -5.99 -14.04 -9.99
C LEU A 27 -5.35 -13.08 -8.99
N ARG A 28 -4.04 -12.84 -9.13
CA ARG A 28 -3.27 -11.91 -8.29
C ARG A 28 -3.12 -10.58 -9.02
N ILE A 29 -3.81 -9.57 -8.53
CA ILE A 29 -3.90 -8.24 -9.12
C ILE A 29 -3.02 -7.30 -8.29
N ALA A 30 -2.18 -6.50 -8.93
CA ALA A 30 -1.40 -5.46 -8.25
C ALA A 30 -1.94 -4.07 -8.59
N LEU A 31 -2.07 -3.26 -7.55
CA LEU A 31 -2.43 -1.84 -7.62
C LEU A 31 -1.34 -1.02 -6.90
N PRO A 32 -1.04 0.20 -7.37
CA PRO A 32 -0.08 1.06 -6.71
C PRO A 32 -0.61 1.64 -5.40
N LEU A 33 -1.93 1.84 -5.29
CA LEU A 33 -2.57 2.46 -4.13
C LEU A 33 -3.53 1.50 -3.44
N GLU A 34 -3.49 1.50 -2.10
CA GLU A 34 -4.50 0.84 -1.28
C GLU A 34 -5.71 1.77 -1.13
N PRO A 35 -6.95 1.27 -1.28
CA PRO A 35 -8.13 2.08 -1.06
C PRO A 35 -8.23 2.51 0.43
N PRO A 36 -8.56 3.77 0.73
CA PRO A 36 -8.70 4.24 2.11
C PRO A 36 -9.85 3.54 2.86
N ASN A 37 -10.92 3.19 2.12
CA ASN A 37 -12.09 2.45 2.59
C ASN A 37 -12.68 1.62 1.42
N LEU A 38 -13.71 0.81 1.63
CA LEU A 38 -14.36 0.00 0.58
C LEU A 38 -15.81 0.40 0.27
N ASP A 39 -16.21 1.61 0.64
CA ASP A 39 -17.50 2.18 0.28
C ASP A 39 -17.35 3.02 -1.01
N ALA A 40 -17.78 2.47 -2.14
CA ALA A 40 -17.73 3.13 -3.46
C ALA A 40 -18.55 4.43 -3.52
N THR A 41 -19.39 4.71 -2.52
CA THR A 41 -20.17 5.95 -2.44
C THR A 41 -19.52 7.02 -1.56
N SER A 42 -18.26 6.82 -1.13
CA SER A 42 -17.56 7.68 -0.17
C SER A 42 -16.13 8.04 -0.58
N GLY A 43 -15.92 9.33 -0.88
CA GLY A 43 -14.61 9.91 -1.19
C GLY A 43 -14.18 9.74 -2.65
N ALA A 44 -13.08 10.40 -3.04
CA ALA A 44 -12.62 10.53 -4.43
C ALA A 44 -11.50 9.54 -4.83
N ALA A 45 -11.27 8.49 -4.03
CA ALA A 45 -10.11 7.63 -4.25
C ALA A 45 -10.41 6.55 -5.30
N VAL A 46 -9.84 6.70 -6.50
CA VAL A 46 -9.95 5.73 -7.63
C VAL A 46 -9.73 4.27 -7.22
N ALA A 47 -8.80 4.01 -6.30
CA ALA A 47 -8.50 2.65 -5.82
C ALA A 47 -9.73 1.94 -5.19
N VAL A 48 -10.74 2.68 -4.72
CA VAL A 48 -11.99 2.12 -4.18
C VAL A 48 -12.78 1.46 -5.32
N ASP A 49 -12.98 2.17 -6.42
CA ASP A 49 -13.72 1.66 -7.58
C ASP A 49 -12.98 0.51 -8.26
N GLN A 50 -11.65 0.62 -8.41
CA GLN A 50 -10.82 -0.45 -8.96
C GLN A 50 -10.97 -1.78 -8.19
N VAL A 51 -11.15 -1.71 -6.87
CA VAL A 51 -11.31 -2.93 -6.05
C VAL A 51 -12.76 -3.38 -6.00
N THR A 52 -13.73 -2.47 -5.96
CA THR A 52 -15.10 -2.76 -5.51
C THR A 52 -16.17 -2.63 -6.59
N TYR A 53 -15.99 -1.78 -7.60
CA TYR A 53 -17.00 -1.54 -8.63
C TYR A 53 -16.93 -2.61 -9.72
N HIS A 54 -18.07 -3.18 -10.11
CA HIS A 54 -18.22 -4.37 -10.96
C HIS A 54 -17.66 -5.69 -10.40
N THR A 55 -17.02 -5.65 -9.24
CA THR A 55 -16.56 -6.85 -8.51
C THR A 55 -17.49 -7.18 -7.35
N ILE A 56 -17.75 -6.21 -6.46
CA ILE A 56 -18.60 -6.33 -5.27
C ILE A 56 -19.91 -5.59 -5.49
N TYR A 57 -19.83 -4.35 -5.97
CA TYR A 57 -20.98 -3.48 -6.20
C TYR A 57 -21.36 -3.41 -7.68
N GLU A 58 -22.64 -3.15 -7.93
CA GLU A 58 -23.19 -2.91 -9.25
C GLU A 58 -24.15 -1.71 -9.19
N GLY A 59 -24.22 -0.95 -10.27
CA GLY A 59 -25.18 0.14 -10.46
C GLY A 59 -26.47 -0.32 -11.15
N LEU A 60 -27.43 0.59 -11.31
CA LEU A 60 -28.64 0.31 -12.10
C LEU A 60 -28.31 0.03 -13.57
N VAL A 61 -27.34 0.77 -14.09
CA VAL A 61 -26.86 0.71 -15.47
C VAL A 61 -25.33 0.63 -15.48
N THR A 62 -24.75 0.39 -16.65
CA THR A 62 -23.28 0.36 -16.86
C THR A 62 -22.93 1.03 -18.18
N LEU A 63 -21.66 1.39 -18.39
CA LEU A 63 -21.17 1.95 -19.66
C LEU A 63 -20.48 0.88 -20.48
N ALA A 64 -20.84 0.76 -21.75
CA ALA A 64 -20.04 0.03 -22.72
C ALA A 64 -18.73 0.78 -23.02
N ALA A 65 -17.78 0.09 -23.65
CA ALA A 65 -16.47 0.65 -24.00
C ALA A 65 -16.56 1.89 -24.94
N ASP A 66 -17.67 2.06 -25.66
CA ASP A 66 -17.95 3.21 -26.53
C ASP A 66 -18.66 4.36 -25.80
N GLY A 67 -18.82 4.28 -24.47
CA GLY A 67 -19.52 5.26 -23.66
C GLY A 67 -21.05 5.13 -23.68
N THR A 68 -21.61 4.13 -24.37
CA THR A 68 -23.07 3.96 -24.39
C THR A 68 -23.59 3.31 -23.10
N VAL A 69 -24.67 3.87 -22.53
CA VAL A 69 -25.31 3.30 -21.34
C VAL A 69 -26.04 1.99 -21.69
N LYS A 70 -25.81 0.95 -20.89
CA LYS A 70 -26.40 -0.39 -21.03
C LYS A 70 -27.11 -0.84 -19.75
N PRO A 71 -28.09 -1.75 -19.87
CA PRO A 71 -28.70 -2.43 -18.73
C PRO A 71 -27.68 -3.13 -17.82
N LEU A 72 -27.93 -3.13 -16.50
CA LEU A 72 -27.23 -3.94 -15.50
C LEU A 72 -28.23 -4.50 -14.49
N LEU A 73 -28.41 -3.86 -13.33
CA LEU A 73 -29.43 -4.24 -12.34
C LEU A 73 -30.84 -3.78 -12.78
N ALA A 74 -30.94 -2.73 -13.57
CA ALA A 74 -32.14 -2.40 -14.32
C ALA A 74 -32.07 -3.06 -15.70
N THR A 75 -33.10 -3.81 -16.07
CA THR A 75 -33.19 -4.53 -17.37
C THR A 75 -33.64 -3.62 -18.51
N ARG A 76 -34.42 -2.58 -18.19
CA ARG A 76 -34.89 -1.56 -19.12
C ARG A 76 -35.28 -0.28 -18.37
N TRP A 77 -35.35 0.82 -19.10
CA TRP A 77 -35.88 2.09 -18.61
C TRP A 77 -36.63 2.85 -19.70
N THR A 78 -37.44 3.82 -19.27
CA THR A 78 -38.08 4.81 -20.15
C THR A 78 -37.85 6.21 -19.58
N VAL A 79 -37.65 7.19 -20.46
CA VAL A 79 -37.54 8.60 -20.12
C VAL A 79 -38.80 9.30 -20.65
N SER A 80 -39.43 10.15 -19.85
CA SER A 80 -40.56 10.96 -20.30
C SER A 80 -40.13 11.99 -21.35
N ASP A 81 -41.07 12.44 -22.18
CA ASP A 81 -40.81 13.42 -23.25
C ASP A 81 -40.22 14.74 -22.71
N ASP A 82 -40.57 15.12 -21.47
CA ASP A 82 -40.05 16.30 -20.79
C ASP A 82 -38.67 16.08 -20.14
N GLY A 83 -38.10 14.87 -20.20
CA GLY A 83 -36.79 14.54 -19.64
C GLY A 83 -36.69 14.58 -18.11
N LEU A 84 -37.82 14.66 -17.40
CA LEU A 84 -37.85 14.80 -15.94
C LEU A 84 -38.12 13.48 -15.20
N VAL A 85 -38.68 12.47 -15.88
CA VAL A 85 -39.12 11.22 -15.26
C VAL A 85 -38.41 10.03 -15.90
N TYR A 86 -37.64 9.32 -15.08
CA TYR A 86 -36.93 8.09 -15.46
C TYR A 86 -37.58 6.91 -14.75
N SER A 87 -38.16 5.97 -15.50
CA SER A 87 -38.80 4.77 -14.93
C SER A 87 -37.96 3.55 -15.26
N PHE A 88 -37.51 2.82 -14.25
CA PHE A 88 -36.66 1.64 -14.38
C PHE A 88 -37.41 0.38 -13.96
N HIS A 89 -37.21 -0.69 -14.74
CA HIS A 89 -37.63 -2.04 -14.35
C HIS A 89 -36.41 -2.86 -13.92
N LEU A 90 -36.40 -3.24 -12.65
CA LEU A 90 -35.32 -3.95 -11.99
C LEU A 90 -35.34 -5.44 -12.35
N ARG A 91 -34.16 -6.04 -12.30
CA ARG A 91 -33.98 -7.47 -12.56
C ARG A 91 -34.56 -8.29 -11.40
N ASP A 92 -35.35 -9.30 -11.71
CA ASP A 92 -35.93 -10.19 -10.71
C ASP A 92 -34.88 -11.16 -10.12
N GLY A 93 -35.13 -11.60 -8.88
CA GLY A 93 -34.33 -12.63 -8.19
C GLY A 93 -32.92 -12.21 -7.76
N VAL A 94 -32.54 -10.93 -7.89
CA VAL A 94 -31.24 -10.44 -7.41
C VAL A 94 -31.24 -10.35 -5.87
N ARG A 95 -30.12 -10.75 -5.27
CA ARG A 95 -29.88 -10.61 -3.83
C ARG A 95 -28.55 -9.91 -3.61
N PHE A 96 -28.49 -9.16 -2.51
CA PHE A 96 -27.22 -8.76 -1.94
C PHE A 96 -26.51 -9.96 -1.31
N GLN A 97 -25.20 -9.85 -1.16
CA GLN A 97 -24.34 -10.89 -0.57
C GLN A 97 -24.67 -11.19 0.91
N ASP A 98 -25.43 -10.32 1.58
CA ASP A 98 -25.99 -10.54 2.93
C ASP A 98 -27.34 -11.29 2.96
N GLY A 99 -27.81 -11.73 1.78
CA GLY A 99 -29.06 -12.45 1.57
C GLY A 99 -30.31 -11.59 1.40
N THR A 100 -30.24 -10.27 1.62
CA THR A 100 -31.37 -9.37 1.41
C THR A 100 -31.73 -9.26 -0.08
N PRO A 101 -33.02 -9.08 -0.44
CA PRO A 101 -33.41 -8.89 -1.83
C PRO A 101 -32.95 -7.52 -2.33
N PHE A 102 -32.55 -7.46 -3.60
CA PHE A 102 -32.44 -6.20 -4.32
C PHE A 102 -33.79 -5.86 -4.96
N ASP A 103 -34.42 -4.79 -4.49
CA ASP A 103 -35.76 -4.34 -4.90
C ASP A 103 -35.82 -2.81 -5.04
N ALA A 104 -36.99 -2.28 -5.41
CA ALA A 104 -37.17 -0.83 -5.55
C ALA A 104 -36.89 -0.04 -4.26
N LYS A 105 -37.03 -0.64 -3.08
CA LYS A 105 -36.72 0.03 -1.79
C LYS A 105 -35.22 0.16 -1.60
N ALA A 106 -34.43 -0.83 -2.03
CA ALA A 106 -32.98 -0.75 -2.03
C ALA A 106 -32.47 0.40 -2.92
N VAL A 107 -33.11 0.63 -4.07
CA VAL A 107 -32.79 1.76 -4.95
C VAL A 107 -33.06 3.10 -4.28
N VAL A 108 -34.25 3.25 -3.68
CA VAL A 108 -34.62 4.47 -2.93
C VAL A 108 -33.60 4.74 -1.83
N PHE A 109 -33.25 3.73 -1.02
CA PHE A 109 -32.29 3.86 0.06
C PHE A 109 -30.92 4.32 -0.46
N SER A 110 -30.40 3.65 -1.49
CA SER A 110 -29.04 3.88 -2.02
C SER A 110 -28.87 5.31 -2.53
N LEU A 111 -29.77 5.76 -3.41
CA LEU A 111 -29.69 7.09 -4.02
C LEU A 111 -30.01 8.21 -3.02
N THR A 112 -30.95 7.97 -2.08
CA THR A 112 -31.24 8.95 -1.02
C THR A 112 -30.03 9.14 -0.10
N ARG A 113 -29.35 8.06 0.27
CA ARG A 113 -28.11 8.11 1.07
C ARG A 113 -27.01 8.86 0.34
N ALA A 114 -26.78 8.55 -0.94
CA ALA A 114 -25.74 9.20 -1.74
C ALA A 114 -25.98 10.71 -1.91
N ALA A 115 -27.25 11.14 -2.01
CA ALA A 115 -27.63 12.56 -2.14
C ALA A 115 -27.82 13.29 -0.79
N ALA A 116 -27.62 12.63 0.36
CA ALA A 116 -27.91 13.20 1.67
C ALA A 116 -27.05 14.45 2.00
N PRO A 117 -27.53 15.42 2.80
CA PRO A 117 -26.79 16.62 3.14
C PRO A 117 -25.44 16.40 3.83
N ASP A 118 -25.26 15.28 4.54
CA ASP A 118 -24.04 14.85 5.22
C ASP A 118 -23.24 13.79 4.43
N SER A 119 -23.68 13.45 3.21
CA SER A 119 -22.99 12.51 2.32
C SER A 119 -21.61 13.04 1.90
N THR A 120 -20.63 12.14 1.88
CA THR A 120 -19.25 12.34 1.39
C THR A 120 -19.05 11.89 -0.07
N ASN A 121 -20.15 11.54 -0.75
CA ASN A 121 -20.14 11.11 -2.14
C ASN A 121 -19.69 12.26 -3.07
N VAL A 122 -18.77 12.00 -3.99
CA VAL A 122 -18.23 13.05 -4.88
C VAL A 122 -19.26 13.54 -5.91
N GLN A 123 -20.27 12.73 -6.19
CA GLN A 123 -21.41 13.03 -7.06
C GLN A 123 -22.64 13.56 -6.31
N LYS A 124 -22.55 13.84 -5.01
CA LYS A 124 -23.67 14.38 -4.20
C LYS A 124 -24.36 15.58 -4.85
N GLN A 125 -23.60 16.52 -5.40
CA GLN A 125 -24.17 17.72 -6.02
C GLN A 125 -24.99 17.36 -7.27
N ALA A 126 -24.49 16.46 -8.12
CA ALA A 126 -25.21 15.99 -9.29
C ALA A 126 -26.48 15.20 -8.89
N LEU A 127 -26.35 14.30 -7.91
CA LEU A 127 -27.47 13.50 -7.38
C LEU A 127 -28.54 14.35 -6.67
N SER A 128 -28.20 15.55 -6.19
CA SER A 128 -29.16 16.49 -5.60
C SER A 128 -30.23 16.99 -6.58
N ASN A 129 -30.06 16.77 -7.90
CA ASN A 129 -31.08 17.02 -8.91
C ASN A 129 -32.27 16.04 -8.78
N ILE A 130 -32.14 14.93 -8.05
CA ILE A 130 -33.26 14.04 -7.76
C ILE A 130 -34.25 14.77 -6.84
N ALA A 131 -35.48 14.96 -7.31
CA ALA A 131 -36.58 15.55 -6.55
C ALA A 131 -37.22 14.51 -5.61
N ARG A 132 -37.49 13.32 -6.14
CA ARG A 132 -38.05 12.18 -5.39
C ARG A 132 -37.87 10.88 -6.16
N ILE A 133 -37.96 9.76 -5.44
CA ILE A 133 -37.91 8.40 -5.98
C ILE A 133 -39.16 7.67 -5.51
N ASP A 134 -40.00 7.24 -6.46
CA ASP A 134 -41.24 6.52 -6.18
C ASP A 134 -41.06 5.02 -6.39
N VAL A 135 -41.55 4.24 -5.43
CA VAL A 135 -41.76 2.80 -5.61
C VAL A 135 -43.11 2.60 -6.29
N THR A 136 -43.10 2.26 -7.58
CA THR A 136 -44.32 1.99 -8.37
C THR A 136 -44.69 0.50 -8.40
N GLY A 137 -43.77 -0.35 -7.99
CA GLY A 137 -43.94 -1.79 -7.81
C GLY A 137 -42.69 -2.38 -7.13
N PRO A 138 -42.68 -3.67 -6.74
CA PRO A 138 -41.52 -4.28 -6.08
C PRO A 138 -40.23 -4.19 -6.91
N LEU A 139 -40.34 -4.26 -8.24
CA LEU A 139 -39.23 -4.17 -9.20
C LEU A 139 -39.36 -2.95 -10.11
N ASP A 140 -40.21 -1.98 -9.78
CA ASP A 140 -40.46 -0.82 -10.62
C ASP A 140 -40.23 0.45 -9.81
N VAL A 141 -39.25 1.24 -10.22
CA VAL A 141 -38.85 2.48 -9.56
C VAL A 141 -38.90 3.64 -10.54
N ARG A 142 -39.43 4.78 -10.08
CA ARG A 142 -39.54 5.99 -10.87
C ARG A 142 -38.78 7.12 -10.19
N ILE A 143 -37.78 7.66 -10.86
CA ILE A 143 -36.98 8.79 -10.40
C ILE A 143 -37.47 10.05 -11.09
N VAL A 144 -37.76 11.08 -10.30
CA VAL A 144 -38.21 12.39 -10.79
C VAL A 144 -37.12 13.41 -10.51
N LEU A 145 -36.69 14.14 -11.53
CA LEU A 145 -35.67 15.18 -11.43
C LEU A 145 -36.30 16.57 -11.18
N LYS A 146 -35.54 17.46 -10.55
CA LYS A 146 -35.91 18.87 -10.35
C LYS A 146 -35.77 19.66 -11.65
N GLN A 147 -34.78 19.29 -12.45
CA GLN A 147 -34.45 19.90 -13.74
C GLN A 147 -34.02 18.81 -14.72
N GLN A 148 -34.21 19.07 -16.02
CA GLN A 148 -33.73 18.19 -17.08
C GLN A 148 -32.22 17.97 -16.96
N ASP A 149 -31.81 16.72 -17.13
CA ASP A 149 -30.42 16.31 -17.12
C ASP A 149 -30.22 15.15 -18.09
N ALA A 150 -29.72 15.47 -19.29
CA ALA A 150 -29.45 14.50 -20.34
C ALA A 150 -28.35 13.48 -19.97
N ASP A 151 -27.49 13.80 -18.99
CA ASP A 151 -26.39 12.95 -18.53
C ASP A 151 -26.78 12.06 -17.34
N PHE A 152 -28.03 12.12 -16.88
CA PHE A 152 -28.47 11.41 -15.67
C PHE A 152 -28.25 9.89 -15.74
N LEU A 153 -28.44 9.27 -16.91
CA LEU A 153 -28.16 7.84 -17.10
C LEU A 153 -26.66 7.52 -17.02
N THR A 154 -25.80 8.41 -17.53
CA THR A 154 -24.35 8.29 -17.41
C THR A 154 -23.93 8.44 -15.96
N LEU A 155 -24.49 9.41 -15.22
CA LEU A 155 -24.25 9.57 -13.78
C LEU A 155 -24.56 8.29 -12.99
N LEU A 156 -25.66 7.59 -13.32
CA LEU A 156 -26.05 6.34 -12.66
C LEU A 156 -25.17 5.13 -13.02
N SER A 157 -24.19 5.30 -13.91
CA SER A 157 -23.23 4.28 -14.31
C SER A 157 -21.87 4.42 -13.62
N TYR A 158 -21.70 5.38 -12.72
CA TYR A 158 -20.46 5.58 -11.96
C TYR A 158 -20.47 4.73 -10.67
N GLY A 159 -19.28 4.40 -10.15
CA GLY A 159 -19.11 3.68 -8.88
C GLY A 159 -19.77 4.40 -7.70
N ASP A 160 -19.83 5.73 -7.78
CA ASP A 160 -20.51 6.60 -6.81
C ASP A 160 -22.03 6.38 -6.72
N ALA A 161 -22.65 5.75 -7.73
CA ALA A 161 -24.09 5.53 -7.83
C ALA A 161 -24.49 4.06 -7.68
N VAL A 162 -23.63 3.23 -7.06
CA VAL A 162 -23.90 1.81 -6.82
C VAL A 162 -25.08 1.55 -5.88
N MET A 163 -25.65 0.36 -6.00
CA MET A 163 -26.73 -0.09 -5.13
C MET A 163 -26.17 -0.74 -3.86
N VAL A 164 -26.66 -0.32 -2.69
CA VAL A 164 -26.18 -0.76 -1.37
C VAL A 164 -27.30 -1.35 -0.51
N SER A 165 -26.97 -2.36 0.28
CA SER A 165 -27.92 -2.97 1.23
C SER A 165 -28.15 -2.05 2.44
N PRO A 166 -29.41 -1.73 2.79
CA PRO A 166 -29.72 -1.00 4.02
C PRO A 166 -29.19 -1.68 5.29
N ARG A 167 -29.11 -3.02 5.30
CA ARG A 167 -28.66 -3.81 6.44
C ARG A 167 -27.17 -3.63 6.72
N SER A 168 -26.37 -3.47 5.66
CA SER A 168 -24.90 -3.43 5.73
C SER A 168 -24.30 -2.06 5.45
N ALA A 169 -25.13 -1.02 5.23
CA ALA A 169 -24.68 0.33 4.89
C ALA A 169 -23.67 0.93 5.89
N ALA A 170 -23.79 0.59 7.18
CA ALA A 170 -22.89 1.08 8.21
C ALA A 170 -21.49 0.43 8.19
N THR A 171 -21.33 -0.71 7.50
CA THR A 171 -20.07 -1.47 7.49
C THR A 171 -19.32 -1.37 6.16
N LEU A 172 -19.86 -0.71 5.14
CA LEU A 172 -19.31 -0.73 3.78
C LEU A 172 -17.84 -0.29 3.69
N ALA A 173 -17.42 0.62 4.57
CA ALA A 173 -16.04 1.10 4.64
C ALA A 173 -15.00 -0.01 4.92
N SER A 174 -15.39 -1.10 5.59
CA SER A 174 -14.49 -2.18 6.01
C SER A 174 -14.96 -3.59 5.64
N ALA A 175 -16.26 -3.79 5.51
CA ALA A 175 -16.92 -5.04 5.12
C ALA A 175 -18.01 -4.73 4.08
N PRO A 176 -17.61 -4.52 2.81
CA PRO A 176 -18.52 -4.13 1.73
C PRO A 176 -19.46 -5.29 1.38
N VAL A 177 -20.70 -4.94 1.04
CA VAL A 177 -21.76 -5.87 0.61
C VAL A 177 -22.47 -5.26 -0.58
N GLY A 178 -22.40 -5.95 -1.72
CA GLY A 178 -23.11 -5.56 -2.94
C GLY A 178 -23.85 -6.75 -3.56
N THR A 179 -24.13 -6.65 -4.86
CA THR A 179 -24.81 -7.69 -5.67
C THR A 179 -23.86 -8.38 -6.64
N GLY A 180 -22.60 -7.98 -6.68
CA GLY A 180 -21.61 -8.35 -7.67
C GLY A 180 -21.06 -9.78 -7.55
N PRO A 181 -20.27 -10.21 -8.55
CA PRO A 181 -19.79 -11.59 -8.71
C PRO A 181 -18.81 -12.08 -7.64
N PHE A 182 -18.17 -11.17 -6.91
CA PHE A 182 -17.22 -11.48 -5.86
C PHE A 182 -17.62 -10.79 -4.56
N ARG A 183 -17.42 -11.49 -3.44
CA ARG A 183 -17.67 -10.99 -2.10
C ARG A 183 -16.37 -10.82 -1.34
N PHE A 184 -16.38 -9.86 -0.42
CA PHE A 184 -15.29 -9.62 0.51
C PHE A 184 -14.97 -10.87 1.33
N ALA A 185 -13.68 -11.21 1.45
CA ALA A 185 -13.22 -12.32 2.28
C ALA A 185 -12.26 -11.86 3.38
N ASP A 186 -11.23 -11.08 3.04
CA ASP A 186 -10.22 -10.64 4.00
C ASP A 186 -9.51 -9.36 3.52
N TRP A 187 -9.01 -8.55 4.46
CA TRP A 187 -8.19 -7.38 4.16
C TRP A 187 -7.11 -7.17 5.22
N ARG A 188 -5.87 -7.49 4.82
CA ARG A 188 -4.66 -7.21 5.59
C ARG A 188 -4.17 -5.82 5.18
N ARG A 189 -4.53 -4.82 5.98
CA ARG A 189 -4.23 -3.40 5.75
C ARG A 189 -2.74 -3.18 5.47
N GLY A 190 -2.42 -2.47 4.39
CA GLY A 190 -1.06 -2.20 3.93
C GLY A 190 -0.36 -3.37 3.23
N ASP A 191 -1.06 -4.45 2.89
CA ASP A 191 -0.53 -5.64 2.19
C ASP A 191 -1.43 -6.07 1.03
N ALA A 192 -2.60 -6.64 1.35
CA ALA A 192 -3.47 -7.25 0.35
C ALA A 192 -4.93 -7.35 0.80
N LEU A 193 -5.83 -7.36 -0.18
CA LEU A 193 -7.27 -7.58 -0.04
C LEU A 193 -7.69 -8.79 -0.89
N THR A 194 -8.48 -9.69 -0.29
CA THR A 194 -8.92 -10.93 -0.93
C THR A 194 -10.43 -10.91 -1.12
N LEU A 195 -10.87 -11.19 -2.35
CA LEU A 195 -12.25 -11.44 -2.70
C LEU A 195 -12.43 -12.89 -3.12
N ARG A 196 -13.61 -13.45 -2.84
CA ARG A 196 -13.99 -14.81 -3.27
C ARG A 196 -15.22 -14.74 -4.14
N ARG A 197 -15.31 -15.63 -5.12
CA ARG A 197 -16.50 -15.80 -5.95
C ARG A 197 -17.73 -15.97 -5.06
N ASP A 198 -18.79 -15.23 -5.34
CA ASP A 198 -20.08 -15.41 -4.67
C ASP A 198 -20.86 -16.56 -5.35
N PRO A 199 -21.13 -17.67 -4.64
CA PRO A 199 -21.91 -18.78 -5.21
C PRO A 199 -23.38 -18.41 -5.48
N HIS A 200 -23.87 -17.30 -4.93
CA HIS A 200 -25.24 -16.82 -5.16
C HIS A 200 -25.29 -15.65 -6.15
N TYR A 201 -24.19 -15.38 -6.88
CA TYR A 201 -24.20 -14.34 -7.89
C TYR A 201 -25.30 -14.61 -8.91
N TRP A 202 -25.97 -13.52 -9.27
CA TRP A 202 -27.23 -13.56 -9.97
C TRP A 202 -27.07 -13.81 -11.48
N GLY A 203 -25.87 -13.56 -11.99
CA GLY A 203 -25.47 -13.72 -13.39
C GLY A 203 -24.65 -14.99 -13.62
N ALA A 204 -23.82 -15.00 -14.67
CA ALA A 204 -22.93 -16.12 -14.93
C ALA A 204 -21.85 -16.23 -13.84
N ALA A 205 -21.62 -17.45 -13.34
CA ALA A 205 -20.62 -17.68 -12.32
C ALA A 205 -19.21 -17.40 -12.87
N PRO A 206 -18.40 -16.58 -12.19
CA PRO A 206 -17.03 -16.30 -12.63
C PRO A 206 -16.18 -17.55 -12.75
N HIS A 207 -15.27 -17.60 -13.73
CA HIS A 207 -14.31 -18.70 -13.88
C HIS A 207 -13.32 -18.76 -12.71
N LEU A 208 -12.85 -17.59 -12.26
CA LEU A 208 -11.94 -17.45 -11.13
C LEU A 208 -12.67 -17.65 -9.79
N ARG A 209 -12.02 -18.33 -8.85
CA ARG A 209 -12.54 -18.53 -7.49
C ARG A 209 -12.12 -17.42 -6.53
N THR A 210 -10.92 -16.88 -6.71
CA THR A 210 -10.31 -15.91 -5.78
C THR A 210 -9.64 -14.79 -6.54
N LEU A 211 -9.88 -13.56 -6.10
CA LEU A 211 -9.11 -12.38 -6.52
C LEU A 211 -8.29 -11.91 -5.33
N VAL A 212 -7.00 -11.67 -5.54
CA VAL A 212 -6.09 -11.14 -4.50
C VAL A 212 -5.48 -9.84 -5.01
N PHE A 213 -5.93 -8.72 -4.47
CA PHE A 213 -5.37 -7.40 -4.72
C PHE A 213 -4.17 -7.18 -3.80
N ARG A 214 -2.98 -6.89 -4.35
CA ARG A 214 -1.75 -6.55 -3.63
C ARG A 214 -1.39 -5.09 -3.89
N PHE A 215 -0.99 -4.36 -2.84
CA PHE A 215 -0.77 -2.91 -2.92
C PHE A 215 0.73 -2.57 -3.04
N ILE A 216 1.27 -2.55 -4.25
CA ILE A 216 2.71 -2.41 -4.54
C ILE A 216 3.02 -1.02 -5.08
N VAL A 217 3.40 -0.11 -4.19
CA VAL A 217 3.75 1.29 -4.52
C VAL A 217 5.15 1.40 -5.16
N ASP A 218 6.12 0.62 -4.65
CA ASP A 218 7.54 0.78 -5.01
C ASP A 218 7.83 0.27 -6.43
N PRO A 219 8.39 1.10 -7.34
CA PRO A 219 8.70 0.71 -8.72
C PRO A 219 9.62 -0.51 -8.84
N THR A 220 10.60 -0.65 -7.94
CA THR A 220 11.56 -1.76 -7.98
C THR A 220 10.88 -3.07 -7.55
N ALA A 221 10.07 -3.03 -6.49
CA ALA A 221 9.27 -4.16 -6.06
C ALA A 221 8.23 -4.56 -7.12
N ALA A 222 7.59 -3.60 -7.78
CA ALA A 222 6.65 -3.84 -8.86
C ALA A 222 7.32 -4.57 -10.04
N TYR A 223 8.49 -4.11 -10.48
CA TYR A 223 9.27 -4.79 -11.53
C TYR A 223 9.63 -6.23 -11.15
N ALA A 224 10.13 -6.45 -9.93
CA ALA A 224 10.48 -7.78 -9.45
C ALA A 224 9.27 -8.73 -9.37
N ALA A 225 8.14 -8.24 -8.85
CA ALA A 225 6.90 -9.02 -8.71
C ALA A 225 6.34 -9.47 -10.07
N VAL A 226 6.35 -8.57 -11.06
CA VAL A 226 5.91 -8.89 -12.44
C VAL A 226 6.86 -9.90 -13.08
N LYS A 227 8.18 -9.69 -13.04
CA LYS A 227 9.18 -10.60 -13.63
C LYS A 227 9.16 -12.00 -13.01
N ALA A 228 8.82 -12.10 -11.73
CA ALA A 228 8.69 -13.37 -11.02
C ALA A 228 7.32 -14.04 -11.19
N HIS A 229 6.36 -13.43 -11.90
CA HIS A 229 4.96 -13.89 -11.95
C HIS A 229 4.33 -14.04 -10.55
N ASP A 230 4.71 -13.18 -9.61
CA ASP A 230 4.07 -13.09 -8.29
C ASP A 230 2.70 -12.40 -8.37
N VAL A 231 2.51 -11.59 -9.41
CA VAL A 231 1.27 -10.93 -9.81
C VAL A 231 0.97 -11.32 -11.25
N ASP A 232 -0.30 -11.56 -11.54
CA ASP A 232 -0.79 -11.98 -12.85
C ASP A 232 -1.27 -10.78 -13.67
N LEU A 233 -1.65 -9.70 -13.00
CA LEU A 233 -2.11 -8.46 -13.60
C LEU A 233 -1.64 -7.27 -12.76
N PHE A 234 -1.09 -6.25 -13.42
CA PHE A 234 -0.78 -4.95 -12.83
C PHE A 234 -1.42 -3.89 -13.73
N LEU A 235 -2.43 -3.17 -13.23
CA LEU A 235 -3.26 -2.29 -14.06
C LEU A 235 -2.68 -0.88 -14.23
N ASP A 236 -1.98 -0.39 -13.21
CA ASP A 236 -1.30 0.91 -13.20
C ASP A 236 0.16 0.75 -12.77
N TYR A 237 0.95 0.13 -13.63
CA TYR A 237 2.34 -0.21 -13.39
C TYR A 237 3.21 1.04 -13.13
N PRO A 238 3.82 1.18 -11.94
CA PRO A 238 4.42 2.45 -11.50
C PRO A 238 5.82 2.73 -12.06
N ALA A 239 6.37 1.86 -12.91
CA ALA A 239 7.74 1.96 -13.43
C ALA A 239 7.80 2.05 -14.97
N PRO A 240 7.25 3.12 -15.59
CA PRO A 240 7.21 3.30 -17.05
C PRO A 240 8.58 3.10 -17.73
N GLU A 241 9.66 3.47 -17.07
CA GLU A 241 11.05 3.29 -17.51
C GLU A 241 11.43 1.83 -17.84
N THR A 242 10.77 0.84 -17.23
CA THR A 242 11.08 -0.58 -17.39
C THR A 242 10.12 -1.32 -18.33
N LEU A 243 9.06 -0.67 -18.81
CA LEU A 243 8.05 -1.31 -19.68
C LEU A 243 8.64 -1.89 -20.97
N ALA A 244 9.66 -1.24 -21.55
CA ALA A 244 10.35 -1.76 -22.73
C ALA A 244 11.05 -3.10 -22.46
N GLN A 245 11.60 -3.27 -21.26
CA GLN A 245 12.21 -4.54 -20.83
C GLN A 245 11.13 -5.61 -20.60
N LEU A 246 9.99 -5.25 -20.01
CA LEU A 246 8.87 -6.18 -19.80
C LEU A 246 8.24 -6.65 -21.11
N ARG A 247 8.16 -5.78 -22.13
CA ARG A 247 7.68 -6.13 -23.49
C ARG A 247 8.51 -7.22 -24.17
N SER A 248 9.78 -7.36 -23.79
CA SER A 248 10.65 -8.40 -24.34
C SER A 248 10.40 -9.79 -23.75
N ASP A 249 9.62 -9.89 -22.67
CA ASP A 249 9.29 -11.17 -22.03
C ASP A 249 8.05 -11.79 -22.70
N PRO A 250 8.17 -12.93 -23.41
CA PRO A 250 7.04 -13.54 -24.12
C PRO A 250 5.95 -14.09 -23.20
N THR A 251 6.22 -14.24 -21.89
CA THR A 251 5.21 -14.68 -20.91
C THR A 251 4.34 -13.53 -20.42
N LEU A 252 4.60 -12.30 -20.86
CA LEU A 252 3.88 -11.10 -20.46
C LEU A 252 3.25 -10.42 -21.67
N LYS A 253 2.06 -9.85 -21.48
CA LYS A 253 1.45 -8.87 -22.37
C LYS A 253 1.54 -7.51 -21.69
N VAL A 254 2.28 -6.59 -22.30
CA VAL A 254 2.33 -5.20 -21.86
C VAL A 254 1.38 -4.39 -22.74
N PHE A 255 0.46 -3.67 -22.12
CA PHE A 255 -0.47 -2.80 -22.82
C PHE A 255 -0.34 -1.37 -22.30
N ALA A 256 -0.57 -0.43 -23.21
CA ALA A 256 -0.69 0.98 -22.90
C ALA A 256 -1.95 1.48 -23.63
N GLY A 257 -2.87 2.07 -22.90
CA GLY A 257 -4.11 2.63 -23.43
C GLY A 257 -4.44 3.96 -22.78
N PRO A 258 -5.30 4.79 -23.39
CA PRO A 258 -5.79 5.98 -22.71
C PRO A 258 -6.67 5.58 -21.52
N THR A 259 -6.68 6.38 -20.46
CA THR A 259 -7.80 6.43 -19.49
C THR A 259 -8.64 7.67 -19.76
N ASP A 260 -9.74 7.87 -19.03
CA ASP A 260 -10.40 9.18 -18.92
C ASP A 260 -9.76 10.07 -17.84
N GLY A 261 -8.49 9.82 -17.54
CA GLY A 261 -7.70 10.62 -16.64
C GLY A 261 -7.14 11.88 -17.30
N GLU A 262 -7.66 13.06 -17.02
CA GLU A 262 -7.07 14.32 -17.47
C GLU A 262 -6.07 14.86 -16.44
N VAL A 263 -4.78 14.85 -16.80
CA VAL A 263 -3.75 15.48 -15.98
C VAL A 263 -3.73 16.98 -16.25
N ILE A 264 -4.00 17.76 -15.20
CA ILE A 264 -4.05 19.21 -15.26
C ILE A 264 -3.05 19.85 -14.29
N LEU A 265 -2.52 21.00 -14.67
CA LEU A 265 -1.94 22.00 -13.78
C LEU A 265 -3.09 22.91 -13.32
N ALA A 266 -3.61 22.67 -12.13
CA ALA A 266 -4.71 23.44 -11.59
C ALA A 266 -4.24 24.80 -11.06
N PHE A 267 -5.01 25.84 -11.38
CA PHE A 267 -4.77 27.22 -10.96
C PHE A 267 -5.78 27.63 -9.88
N ASN A 268 -5.34 28.12 -8.72
CA ASN A 268 -6.27 28.76 -7.80
C ASN A 268 -6.63 30.17 -8.28
N GLN A 269 -7.84 30.35 -8.80
CA GLN A 269 -8.27 31.60 -9.43
C GLN A 269 -8.89 32.61 -8.46
N ARG A 270 -9.00 32.29 -7.17
CA ARG A 270 -9.71 33.12 -6.17
C ARG A 270 -9.00 34.42 -5.85
N SER A 271 -7.66 34.44 -5.90
CA SER A 271 -6.86 35.61 -5.50
C SER A 271 -5.46 35.56 -6.09
N GLY A 272 -4.72 36.67 -5.94
CA GLY A 272 -3.34 36.77 -6.40
C GLY A 272 -3.18 36.81 -7.93
N PRO A 273 -1.96 36.57 -8.44
CA PRO A 273 -1.66 36.69 -9.87
C PRO A 273 -2.48 35.76 -10.77
N LEU A 274 -2.91 34.60 -10.25
CA LEU A 274 -3.62 33.57 -11.00
C LEU A 274 -5.10 33.91 -11.24
N ALA A 275 -5.65 34.94 -10.59
CA ALA A 275 -6.97 35.49 -10.93
C ALA A 275 -6.97 36.14 -12.33
N ASP A 276 -5.82 36.66 -12.80
CA ASP A 276 -5.68 37.25 -14.14
C ASP A 276 -5.47 36.16 -15.20
N VAL A 277 -6.40 36.09 -16.16
CA VAL A 277 -6.33 35.13 -17.28
C VAL A 277 -5.05 35.26 -18.10
N ARG A 278 -4.46 36.45 -18.19
CA ARG A 278 -3.20 36.69 -18.93
C ARG A 278 -2.03 35.98 -18.26
N VAL A 279 -1.98 35.93 -16.93
CA VAL A 279 -0.96 35.17 -16.18
C VAL A 279 -1.14 33.67 -16.41
N ARG A 280 -2.37 33.16 -16.36
CA ARG A 280 -2.66 31.74 -16.63
C ARG A 280 -2.30 31.32 -18.06
N ARG A 281 -2.61 32.17 -19.05
CA ARG A 281 -2.20 31.97 -20.45
C ARG A 281 -0.67 32.02 -20.61
N ALA A 282 0.00 32.93 -19.92
CA ALA A 282 1.46 33.00 -19.92
C ALA A 282 2.10 31.72 -19.36
N ILE A 283 1.59 31.21 -18.22
CA ILE A 283 2.03 29.94 -17.65
C ILE A 283 1.79 28.79 -18.64
N THR A 284 0.62 28.76 -19.29
CA THR A 284 0.26 27.73 -20.28
C THR A 284 1.15 27.75 -21.52
N GLN A 285 1.57 28.93 -22.00
CA GLN A 285 2.55 29.07 -23.09
C GLN A 285 3.99 28.87 -22.62
N GLY A 286 4.27 29.04 -21.33
CA GLY A 286 5.59 28.88 -20.73
C GLY A 286 6.03 27.43 -20.58
N ILE A 287 5.12 26.48 -20.68
CA ILE A 287 5.38 25.05 -20.47
C ILE A 287 5.34 24.26 -21.79
N ASP A 288 6.18 23.24 -21.92
CA ASP A 288 6.17 22.29 -23.03
C ASP A 288 5.53 20.97 -22.58
N ARG A 289 4.27 20.77 -23.00
CA ARG A 289 3.49 19.56 -22.66
C ARG A 289 4.18 18.27 -23.07
N ARG A 290 4.90 18.25 -24.20
CA ARG A 290 5.62 17.05 -24.65
C ARG A 290 6.86 16.80 -23.81
N ALA A 291 7.59 17.84 -23.43
CA ALA A 291 8.73 17.72 -22.53
C ALA A 291 8.30 17.19 -21.15
N ILE A 292 7.19 17.72 -20.61
CA ILE A 292 6.59 17.27 -19.35
C ILE A 292 6.16 15.79 -19.45
N LEU A 293 5.44 15.41 -20.50
CA LEU A 293 5.02 14.02 -20.74
C LEU A 293 6.21 13.07 -20.84
N ASN A 294 7.25 13.46 -21.58
CA ASN A 294 8.46 12.65 -21.76
C ASN A 294 9.22 12.47 -20.45
N GLY A 295 9.41 13.54 -19.66
CA GLY A 295 10.14 13.45 -18.40
C GLY A 295 9.36 12.80 -17.26
N ALA A 296 8.03 12.98 -17.22
CA ALA A 296 7.19 12.41 -16.17
C ALA A 296 6.78 10.96 -16.45
N MET A 297 6.41 10.66 -17.70
CA MET A 297 5.77 9.41 -18.12
C MET A 297 6.50 8.67 -19.24
N TYR A 298 7.75 9.06 -19.58
CA TYR A 298 8.55 8.42 -20.63
C TYR A 298 7.87 8.39 -22.01
N GLY A 299 7.04 9.40 -22.28
CA GLY A 299 6.32 9.55 -23.55
C GLY A 299 5.04 8.73 -23.64
N TYR A 300 4.64 8.02 -22.59
CA TYR A 300 3.34 7.37 -22.52
C TYR A 300 2.26 8.36 -22.11
N GLY A 301 1.21 8.48 -22.93
CA GLY A 301 0.09 9.41 -22.77
C GLY A 301 -0.07 10.31 -24.00
N THR A 302 -1.03 11.22 -23.96
CA THR A 302 -1.35 12.09 -25.11
C THR A 302 -1.51 13.53 -24.63
N PRO A 303 -0.77 14.53 -25.14
CA PRO A 303 -0.99 15.93 -24.77
C PRO A 303 -2.43 16.37 -25.04
N ILE A 304 -3.02 17.17 -24.15
CA ILE A 304 -4.41 17.64 -24.27
C ILE A 304 -4.51 19.17 -24.22
N GLY A 305 -5.51 19.73 -24.93
CA GLY A 305 -5.81 21.16 -24.98
C GLY A 305 -7.08 21.58 -24.24
N SER A 306 -7.83 20.62 -23.71
CA SER A 306 -9.08 20.80 -22.97
C SER A 306 -9.19 19.70 -21.90
N HIS A 307 -10.12 19.84 -20.94
CA HIS A 307 -10.45 18.80 -19.96
C HIS A 307 -11.39 17.77 -20.59
N PHE A 308 -10.93 17.11 -21.65
CA PHE A 308 -11.73 16.16 -22.40
C PHE A 308 -10.82 15.06 -22.94
N PRO A 309 -11.23 13.79 -22.85
CA PRO A 309 -10.40 12.67 -23.25
C PRO A 309 -10.27 12.61 -24.79
N PRO A 310 -9.05 12.49 -25.35
CA PRO A 310 -8.82 12.41 -26.81
C PRO A 310 -9.52 11.24 -27.51
N GLN A 311 -9.83 10.17 -26.78
CA GLN A 311 -10.58 9.03 -27.29
C GLN A 311 -12.08 9.33 -27.50
N SER A 312 -12.59 10.41 -26.91
CA SER A 312 -13.99 10.79 -27.07
C SER A 312 -14.28 11.23 -28.51
N PRO A 313 -15.38 10.79 -29.14
CA PRO A 313 -15.78 11.25 -30.46
C PRO A 313 -16.12 12.75 -30.50
N ASP A 314 -16.34 13.37 -29.33
CA ASP A 314 -16.66 14.79 -29.18
C ASP A 314 -15.41 15.64 -28.83
N TYR A 315 -14.21 15.04 -28.80
CA TYR A 315 -12.95 15.74 -28.50
C TYR A 315 -12.64 16.82 -29.55
N VAL A 316 -12.24 18.00 -29.09
CA VAL A 316 -11.69 19.07 -29.92
C VAL A 316 -10.22 19.28 -29.57
N ASP A 317 -9.33 19.03 -30.53
CA ASP A 317 -7.90 19.29 -30.33
C ASP A 317 -7.61 20.79 -30.27
N LEU A 318 -7.36 21.27 -29.05
CA LEU A 318 -7.01 22.65 -28.74
C LEU A 318 -5.55 22.80 -28.28
N THR A 319 -4.72 21.78 -28.47
CA THR A 319 -3.30 21.80 -28.06
C THR A 319 -2.51 22.93 -28.74
N GLY A 320 -2.96 23.36 -29.93
CA GLY A 320 -2.39 24.47 -30.69
C GLY A 320 -2.86 25.87 -30.29
N LEU A 321 -3.83 26.02 -29.38
CA LEU A 321 -4.39 27.33 -29.01
C LEU A 321 -3.38 28.20 -28.24
N TYR A 322 -2.62 27.59 -27.34
CA TYR A 322 -1.53 28.20 -26.60
C TYR A 322 -0.25 27.35 -26.76
N PRO A 323 0.45 27.47 -27.90
CA PRO A 323 1.67 26.73 -28.14
C PRO A 323 2.77 27.18 -27.18
N HIS A 324 3.77 26.31 -26.97
CA HIS A 324 4.93 26.67 -26.17
C HIS A 324 5.70 27.83 -26.84
N ASP A 325 5.66 29.01 -26.21
CA ASP A 325 6.32 30.24 -26.68
C ASP A 325 6.67 31.11 -25.46
N GLU A 326 7.93 31.02 -25.05
CA GLU A 326 8.43 31.79 -23.92
C GLU A 326 8.41 33.31 -24.13
N ALA A 327 8.59 33.78 -25.36
CA ALA A 327 8.60 35.20 -25.66
C ALA A 327 7.18 35.77 -25.56
N ALA A 328 6.18 35.03 -26.06
CA ALA A 328 4.78 35.36 -25.87
C ALA A 328 4.37 35.30 -24.39
N ALA A 329 4.81 34.29 -23.65
CA ALA A 329 4.57 34.17 -22.21
C ALA A 329 5.13 35.38 -21.43
N ARG A 330 6.39 35.77 -21.67
CA ARG A 330 6.99 36.96 -21.04
C ARG A 330 6.25 38.26 -21.38
N ARG A 331 5.77 38.42 -22.62
CA ARG A 331 4.93 39.57 -23.00
C ARG A 331 3.60 39.58 -22.25
N LEU A 332 2.94 38.44 -22.10
CA LEU A 332 1.69 38.33 -21.35
C LEU A 332 1.89 38.64 -19.86
N LEU A 333 2.98 38.18 -19.25
CA LEU A 333 3.34 38.54 -17.87
C LEU A 333 3.57 40.05 -17.71
N ALA A 334 4.32 40.67 -18.63
CA ALA A 334 4.53 42.11 -18.61
C ALA A 334 3.22 42.89 -18.76
N GLN A 335 2.33 42.46 -19.67
CA GLN A 335 0.99 43.06 -19.84
C GLN A 335 0.10 42.89 -18.61
N ALA A 336 0.28 41.79 -17.87
CA ALA A 336 -0.40 41.52 -16.61
C ALA A 336 0.20 42.27 -15.41
N GLY A 337 1.25 43.07 -15.61
CA GLY A 337 1.89 43.86 -14.55
C GLY A 337 3.06 43.17 -13.85
N TYR A 338 3.60 42.09 -14.44
CA TYR A 338 4.72 41.31 -13.90
C TYR A 338 5.93 41.29 -14.86
N PRO A 339 6.51 42.45 -15.24
CA PRO A 339 7.65 42.50 -16.17
C PRO A 339 8.92 41.86 -15.60
N ASP A 340 9.09 41.89 -14.27
CA ASP A 340 10.21 41.27 -13.55
C ASP A 340 9.89 39.83 -13.09
N GLY A 341 8.77 39.29 -13.54
CA GLY A 341 8.28 37.98 -13.14
C GLY A 341 7.54 37.97 -11.80
N LEU A 342 7.27 36.77 -11.29
CA LEU A 342 6.53 36.54 -10.04
C LEU A 342 6.98 35.24 -9.38
N SER A 343 6.58 35.03 -8.12
CA SER A 343 6.88 33.79 -7.40
C SER A 343 5.58 33.08 -7.02
N LEU A 344 5.53 31.76 -7.21
CA LEU A 344 4.39 30.90 -6.88
C LEU A 344 4.85 29.66 -6.13
N THR A 345 3.91 28.97 -5.52
CA THR A 345 4.08 27.69 -4.84
C THR A 345 3.33 26.61 -5.62
N LEU A 346 4.01 25.50 -5.89
CA LEU A 346 3.43 24.32 -6.52
C LEU A 346 3.36 23.18 -5.50
N LYS A 347 2.14 22.87 -5.06
CA LYS A 347 1.86 21.78 -4.11
C LYS A 347 1.62 20.48 -4.89
N LEU A 348 2.41 19.44 -4.64
CA LEU A 348 2.44 18.21 -5.45
C LEU A 348 2.00 16.98 -4.65
N PRO A 349 0.99 16.21 -5.08
CA PRO A 349 0.65 14.93 -4.48
C PRO A 349 1.74 13.87 -4.76
N PRO A 350 1.68 12.68 -4.11
CA PRO A 350 2.67 11.61 -4.28
C PRO A 350 2.92 11.05 -5.69
N PRO A 351 1.92 10.93 -6.59
CA PRO A 351 2.10 10.21 -7.85
C PRO A 351 3.29 10.73 -8.70
N PRO A 352 4.02 9.84 -9.40
CA PRO A 352 5.19 10.22 -10.19
C PRO A 352 4.91 11.29 -11.26
N TYR A 353 3.72 11.25 -11.89
CA TYR A 353 3.33 12.24 -12.89
C TYR A 353 3.34 13.67 -12.33
N ALA A 354 2.95 13.83 -11.05
CA ALA A 354 2.91 15.12 -10.39
C ALA A 354 4.30 15.54 -9.89
N ARG A 355 5.03 14.67 -9.20
CA ARG A 355 6.36 15.01 -8.63
C ARG A 355 7.40 15.27 -9.72
N ARG A 356 7.55 14.35 -10.68
CA ARG A 356 8.49 14.52 -11.82
C ARG A 356 8.01 15.64 -12.76
N GLY A 357 6.71 15.71 -13.05
CA GLY A 357 6.13 16.75 -13.88
C GLY A 357 6.27 18.16 -13.29
N GLY A 358 6.13 18.28 -11.97
CA GLY A 358 6.26 19.56 -11.26
C GLY A 358 7.68 20.12 -11.24
N GLU A 359 8.70 19.26 -11.16
CA GLU A 359 10.11 19.67 -11.29
C GLU A 359 10.41 20.25 -12.69
N ILE A 360 9.86 19.62 -13.73
CA ILE A 360 10.00 20.09 -15.12
C ILE A 360 9.28 21.42 -15.31
N ILE A 361 8.01 21.52 -14.87
CA ILE A 361 7.22 22.76 -14.93
C ILE A 361 7.92 23.90 -14.19
N ALA A 362 8.47 23.66 -13.00
CA ALA A 362 9.20 24.69 -12.25
C ALA A 362 10.44 25.18 -13.01
N SER A 363 11.16 24.28 -13.70
CA SER A 363 12.31 24.64 -14.53
C SER A 363 11.91 25.46 -15.76
N GLU A 364 10.83 25.09 -16.45
CA GLU A 364 10.33 25.79 -17.63
C GLU A 364 9.78 27.18 -17.28
N LEU A 365 9.01 27.28 -16.19
CA LEU A 365 8.45 28.53 -15.71
C LEU A 365 9.53 29.53 -15.26
N ALA A 366 10.65 29.05 -14.72
CA ALA A 366 11.78 29.92 -14.38
C ALA A 366 12.35 30.66 -15.60
N ARG A 367 12.29 30.05 -16.81
CA ARG A 367 12.78 30.67 -18.07
C ARG A 367 11.93 31.85 -18.51
N ILE A 368 10.67 31.92 -18.08
CA ILE A 368 9.77 33.05 -18.33
C ILE A 368 9.66 34.03 -17.15
N GLY A 369 10.50 33.87 -16.12
CA GLY A 369 10.52 34.74 -14.93
C GLY A 369 9.56 34.33 -13.81
N VAL A 370 8.92 33.16 -13.90
CA VAL A 370 8.04 32.64 -12.83
C VAL A 370 8.83 31.69 -11.95
N ARG A 371 9.16 32.12 -10.73
CA ARG A 371 9.91 31.30 -9.75
C ARG A 371 8.94 30.42 -8.95
N VAL A 372 9.07 29.11 -9.08
CA VAL A 372 8.16 28.16 -8.40
C VAL A 372 8.85 27.48 -7.22
N THR A 373 8.24 27.55 -6.05
CA THR A 373 8.64 26.79 -4.86
C THR A 373 7.86 25.48 -4.80
N LEU A 374 8.55 24.35 -4.87
CA LEU A 374 7.91 23.03 -4.79
C LEU A 374 7.60 22.64 -3.34
N ARG A 375 6.37 22.16 -3.09
CA ARG A 375 5.98 21.56 -1.82
C ARG A 375 5.37 20.17 -2.06
N ASN A 376 6.12 19.13 -1.73
CA ASN A 376 5.62 17.76 -1.80
C ASN A 376 4.69 17.50 -0.62
N LEU A 377 3.46 17.06 -0.94
CA LEU A 377 2.45 16.66 0.01
C LEU A 377 2.22 15.15 -0.07
N GLU A 378 1.72 14.58 1.02
CA GLU A 378 1.13 13.24 1.02
C GLU A 378 -0.36 13.32 0.62
N TRP A 379 -0.96 12.23 0.14
CA TRP A 379 -2.31 12.27 -0.47
C TRP A 379 -3.38 12.88 0.45
N ALA A 380 -3.39 12.47 1.72
CA ALA A 380 -4.31 13.04 2.71
C ALA A 380 -4.08 14.55 2.93
N GLN A 381 -2.81 14.98 2.94
CA GLN A 381 -2.45 16.39 3.05
C GLN A 381 -2.86 17.16 1.80
N TRP A 382 -2.75 16.56 0.61
CA TRP A 382 -3.23 17.17 -0.62
C TRP A 382 -4.75 17.36 -0.60
N LEU A 383 -5.51 16.34 -0.18
CA LEU A 383 -6.96 16.43 -0.05
C LEU A 383 -7.39 17.52 0.95
N ASP A 384 -6.70 17.66 2.08
CA ASP A 384 -6.96 18.74 3.04
C ASP A 384 -6.54 20.11 2.48
N GLU A 385 -5.26 20.30 2.17
CA GLU A 385 -4.72 21.62 1.84
C GLU A 385 -5.28 22.15 0.51
N VAL A 386 -5.30 21.32 -0.52
CA VAL A 386 -5.65 21.74 -1.88
C VAL A 386 -7.15 21.59 -2.11
N TYR A 387 -7.69 20.37 -1.95
CA TYR A 387 -9.06 20.08 -2.36
C TYR A 387 -10.11 20.66 -1.40
N THR A 388 -9.86 20.59 -0.09
CA THR A 388 -10.84 20.99 0.93
C THR A 388 -10.70 22.45 1.37
N ARG A 389 -9.47 22.92 1.58
CA ARG A 389 -9.20 24.28 2.08
C ARG A 389 -8.90 25.29 0.98
N HIS A 390 -8.68 24.81 -0.24
CA HIS A 390 -8.31 25.65 -1.38
C HIS A 390 -7.03 26.48 -1.12
N ASP A 391 -6.16 26.00 -0.23
CA ASP A 391 -4.88 26.59 0.12
C ASP A 391 -3.82 26.04 -0.84
N PHE A 392 -3.74 26.65 -2.00
CA PHE A 392 -2.68 26.42 -2.99
C PHE A 392 -2.66 27.57 -4.00
N GLU A 393 -1.57 27.67 -4.75
CA GLU A 393 -1.52 28.52 -5.95
C GLU A 393 -1.56 27.64 -7.19
N LEU A 394 -0.62 26.69 -7.27
CA LEU A 394 -0.56 25.68 -8.32
C LEU A 394 -0.60 24.26 -7.72
N THR A 395 -1.22 23.32 -8.43
CA THR A 395 -1.08 21.89 -8.16
C THR A 395 -1.19 21.06 -9.45
N ILE A 396 -0.70 19.81 -9.43
CA ILE A 396 -0.89 18.87 -10.53
C ILE A 396 -1.70 17.70 -10.02
N VAL A 397 -2.80 17.38 -10.69
CA VAL A 397 -3.66 16.25 -10.35
C VAL A 397 -4.24 15.62 -11.62
N ASN A 398 -4.51 14.33 -11.55
CA ASN A 398 -5.25 13.58 -12.54
C ASN A 398 -6.71 13.55 -12.08
N HIS A 399 -7.63 14.14 -12.84
CA HIS A 399 -9.08 13.94 -12.68
C HIS A 399 -9.43 12.68 -13.43
N ALA A 400 -9.91 11.65 -12.74
CA ALA A 400 -10.07 10.31 -13.31
C ALA A 400 -11.48 10.05 -13.83
N GLU A 401 -12.40 10.94 -13.49
CA GLU A 401 -13.81 10.85 -13.79
C GLU A 401 -14.06 11.19 -15.28
N PRO A 402 -14.75 10.31 -16.02
CA PRO A 402 -15.13 10.61 -17.37
C PRO A 402 -16.10 11.79 -17.41
N PHE A 403 -15.92 12.67 -18.40
CA PHE A 403 -16.83 13.78 -18.65
C PHE A 403 -16.98 14.76 -17.46
N ASP A 404 -15.92 14.99 -16.70
CA ASP A 404 -15.92 15.86 -15.52
C ASP A 404 -16.00 17.37 -15.84
N TYR A 405 -16.59 17.75 -16.98
CA TYR A 405 -16.74 19.15 -17.39
C TYR A 405 -17.69 19.94 -16.46
N ASP A 406 -18.56 19.27 -15.70
CA ASP A 406 -19.50 19.94 -14.81
C ASP A 406 -18.82 20.55 -13.57
N ILE A 407 -17.64 20.06 -13.17
CA ILE A 407 -16.89 20.59 -12.02
C ILE A 407 -16.55 22.08 -12.17
N TYR A 408 -16.34 22.52 -13.41
CA TYR A 408 -16.11 23.92 -13.76
C TYR A 408 -17.36 24.80 -13.58
N GLY A 409 -18.55 24.20 -13.48
CA GLY A 409 -19.79 24.90 -13.14
C GLY A 409 -20.11 24.95 -11.65
N ARG A 410 -19.36 24.24 -10.81
CA ARG A 410 -19.61 24.15 -9.36
C ARG A 410 -19.07 25.41 -8.66
N PRO A 411 -19.91 26.17 -7.92
CA PRO A 411 -19.51 27.48 -7.38
C PRO A 411 -18.35 27.47 -6.38
N ASP A 412 -18.05 26.37 -5.70
CA ASP A 412 -16.95 26.32 -4.73
C ASP A 412 -15.98 25.16 -5.01
N TYR A 413 -15.78 24.82 -6.29
CA TYR A 413 -14.81 23.80 -6.65
C TYR A 413 -13.37 24.26 -6.38
N TYR A 414 -12.45 23.34 -6.12
CA TYR A 414 -11.18 23.69 -5.46
C TYR A 414 -10.30 24.68 -6.23
N PHE A 415 -10.35 24.74 -7.57
CA PHE A 415 -9.63 25.74 -8.37
C PHE A 415 -10.32 27.11 -8.50
N GLY A 416 -11.57 27.24 -8.06
CA GLY A 416 -12.26 28.55 -7.96
C GLY A 416 -12.55 29.23 -9.29
N TYR A 417 -12.77 28.46 -10.35
CA TYR A 417 -13.13 29.00 -11.66
C TYR A 417 -14.60 29.45 -11.66
N HIS A 418 -14.84 30.62 -12.24
CA HIS A 418 -16.19 31.18 -12.38
C HIS A 418 -16.37 31.80 -13.76
N SER A 419 -17.39 31.37 -14.49
CA SER A 419 -17.75 31.93 -15.78
C SER A 419 -19.25 31.83 -16.03
N ALA A 420 -19.91 32.98 -16.12
CA ALA A 420 -21.34 33.03 -16.43
C ALA A 420 -21.64 32.41 -17.81
N ALA A 421 -20.79 32.69 -18.80
CA ALA A 421 -20.91 32.13 -20.14
C ALA A 421 -20.76 30.60 -20.13
N TYR A 422 -19.81 30.08 -19.35
CA TYR A 422 -19.64 28.63 -19.20
C TYR A 422 -20.84 27.97 -18.52
N ASN A 423 -21.38 28.60 -17.47
CA ASN A 423 -22.57 28.09 -16.78
C ASN A 423 -23.80 28.08 -17.69
N THR A 424 -23.93 29.05 -18.61
CA THR A 424 -24.97 29.03 -19.65
C THR A 424 -24.78 27.83 -20.59
N LEU A 425 -23.57 27.62 -21.10
CA LEU A 425 -23.26 26.47 -21.97
C LEU A 425 -23.58 25.13 -21.28
N LEU A 426 -23.23 24.98 -20.00
CA LEU A 426 -23.57 23.79 -19.22
C LEU A 426 -25.09 23.61 -19.04
N ALA A 427 -25.82 24.69 -18.77
CA ALA A 427 -27.28 24.63 -18.61
C ALA A 427 -27.97 24.24 -19.93
N ASP A 428 -27.48 24.76 -21.05
CA ASP A 428 -28.00 24.43 -22.39
C ASP A 428 -27.65 22.99 -22.75
N LEU A 429 -26.42 22.54 -22.47
CA LEU A 429 -25.98 21.16 -22.67
C LEU A 429 -26.87 20.17 -21.90
N LYS A 430 -27.18 20.44 -20.62
CA LYS A 430 -28.02 19.57 -19.78
C LYS A 430 -29.46 19.43 -20.27
N ARG A 431 -29.99 20.46 -20.94
CA ARG A 431 -31.35 20.47 -21.51
C ARG A 431 -31.43 19.91 -22.93
N THR A 432 -30.28 19.72 -23.58
CA THR A 432 -30.22 19.31 -24.98
C THR A 432 -30.09 17.79 -25.09
N SER A 433 -31.17 17.13 -25.55
CA SER A 433 -31.19 15.68 -25.79
C SER A 433 -30.81 15.30 -27.23
N ASP A 434 -30.90 16.22 -28.19
CA ASP A 434 -30.51 15.97 -29.59
C ASP A 434 -28.98 15.74 -29.69
N PRO A 435 -28.52 14.58 -30.19
CA PRO A 435 -27.10 14.24 -30.21
C PRO A 435 -26.22 15.21 -31.02
N ALA A 436 -26.74 15.77 -32.13
CA ALA A 436 -25.96 16.67 -32.99
C ALA A 436 -25.78 18.05 -32.36
N ALA A 437 -26.87 18.61 -31.80
CA ALA A 437 -26.82 19.85 -31.04
C ALA A 437 -25.95 19.71 -29.79
N ARG A 438 -26.01 18.57 -29.10
CA ARG A 438 -25.19 18.28 -27.92
C ARG A 438 -23.70 18.20 -28.27
N ARG A 439 -23.34 17.55 -29.38
CA ARG A 439 -21.95 17.53 -29.89
C ARG A 439 -21.41 18.93 -30.19
N ALA A 440 -22.24 19.81 -30.76
CA ALA A 440 -21.85 21.19 -31.01
C ALA A 440 -21.55 21.94 -29.70
N LEU A 441 -22.44 21.81 -28.70
CA LEU A 441 -22.26 22.40 -27.36
C LEU A 441 -21.00 21.86 -26.67
N PHE A 442 -20.68 20.56 -26.79
CA PHE A 442 -19.42 20.01 -26.27
C PHE A 442 -18.19 20.67 -26.85
N GLY A 443 -18.19 20.98 -28.15
CA GLY A 443 -17.12 21.72 -28.77
C GLY A 443 -16.98 23.16 -28.22
N GLU A 444 -18.09 23.82 -27.89
CA GLU A 444 -18.08 25.16 -27.30
C GLU A 444 -17.61 25.15 -25.84
N VAL A 445 -18.05 24.18 -25.04
CA VAL A 445 -17.60 23.93 -23.66
C VAL A 445 -16.08 23.80 -23.62
N GLN A 446 -15.50 22.95 -24.47
CA GLN A 446 -14.06 22.74 -24.54
C GLN A 446 -13.30 24.00 -24.94
N ARG A 447 -13.75 24.71 -25.99
CA ARG A 447 -13.14 25.97 -26.43
C ARG A 447 -13.19 27.03 -25.34
N ARG A 448 -14.31 27.14 -24.62
CA ARG A 448 -14.48 28.12 -23.54
C ARG A 448 -13.50 27.87 -22.39
N LEU A 449 -13.32 26.62 -21.96
CA LEU A 449 -12.37 26.27 -20.91
C LEU A 449 -10.93 26.57 -21.32
N ALA A 450 -10.57 26.25 -22.57
CA ALA A 450 -9.25 26.53 -23.11
C ALA A 450 -9.00 28.04 -23.22
N ASP A 451 -9.95 28.80 -23.77
CA ASP A 451 -9.86 30.25 -23.89
C ASP A 451 -9.73 30.95 -22.55
N ASP A 452 -10.51 30.54 -21.55
CA ASP A 452 -10.44 31.09 -20.19
C ASP A 452 -9.17 30.68 -19.44
N ALA A 453 -8.33 29.82 -20.04
CA ALA A 453 -7.18 29.19 -19.41
C ALA A 453 -7.58 28.67 -18.01
N ALA A 454 -8.69 27.92 -17.96
CA ALA A 454 -9.30 27.52 -16.70
C ALA A 454 -8.34 26.67 -15.86
N ASN A 455 -7.60 25.77 -16.50
CA ASN A 455 -6.43 25.08 -15.94
C ASN A 455 -5.40 24.86 -17.07
N GLY A 456 -4.16 24.57 -16.71
CA GLY A 456 -3.14 24.15 -17.68
C GLY A 456 -3.36 22.68 -18.05
N PHE A 457 -3.99 22.41 -19.19
CA PHE A 457 -4.20 21.04 -19.68
C PHE A 457 -2.87 20.42 -20.11
N LEU A 458 -2.42 19.34 -19.46
CA LEU A 458 -1.10 18.76 -19.69
C LEU A 458 -1.17 17.58 -20.66
N PHE A 459 -1.72 16.45 -20.22
CA PHE A 459 -1.85 15.23 -20.99
C PHE A 459 -2.94 14.31 -20.43
N GLN A 460 -3.48 13.45 -21.30
CA GLN A 460 -4.28 12.29 -20.92
C GLN A 460 -3.39 11.25 -20.26
N TYR A 461 -3.76 10.85 -19.05
CA TYR A 461 -3.07 9.82 -18.29
C TYR A 461 -3.14 8.47 -19.03
N PRO A 462 -2.01 7.78 -19.20
CA PRO A 462 -2.01 6.44 -19.77
C PRO A 462 -2.32 5.38 -18.70
N ARG A 463 -3.13 4.38 -19.04
CA ARG A 463 -3.15 3.11 -18.33
C ARG A 463 -1.95 2.29 -18.79
N LEU A 464 -1.01 2.07 -17.89
CA LEU A 464 0.19 1.29 -18.14
C LEU A 464 0.07 -0.06 -17.47
N GLY A 465 -0.31 -1.08 -18.25
CA GLY A 465 -0.59 -2.39 -17.69
C GLY A 465 0.36 -3.47 -18.13
N VAL A 466 0.55 -4.45 -17.24
CA VAL A 466 1.30 -5.66 -17.50
C VAL A 466 0.48 -6.84 -17.01
N GLN A 467 0.26 -7.82 -17.87
CA GLN A 467 -0.50 -9.02 -17.53
C GLN A 467 0.22 -10.28 -17.98
N ASP A 468 -0.06 -11.39 -17.31
CA ASP A 468 0.36 -12.73 -17.76
C ASP A 468 -0.23 -13.01 -19.13
N ALA A 469 0.58 -13.54 -20.05
CA ALA A 469 0.15 -13.78 -21.42
C ALA A 469 -1.00 -14.80 -21.52
N ALA A 470 -1.13 -15.71 -20.55
CA ALA A 470 -2.21 -16.69 -20.50
C ALA A 470 -3.55 -16.11 -20.02
N LEU A 471 -3.54 -14.92 -19.39
CA LEU A 471 -4.73 -14.25 -18.90
C LEU A 471 -5.50 -13.59 -20.05
N SER A 472 -6.81 -13.84 -20.10
CA SER A 472 -7.72 -13.36 -21.16
C SER A 472 -9.05 -12.87 -20.57
N ASP A 473 -9.83 -12.19 -21.41
CA ASP A 473 -11.20 -11.70 -21.12
C ASP A 473 -11.33 -10.82 -19.87
N ILE A 474 -10.34 -9.94 -19.68
CA ILE A 474 -10.40 -8.86 -18.70
C ILE A 474 -10.81 -7.57 -19.40
N TRP A 475 -11.87 -6.97 -18.89
CA TRP A 475 -12.28 -5.65 -19.34
C TRP A 475 -11.48 -4.58 -18.60
N ILE A 476 -10.43 -4.07 -19.25
CA ILE A 476 -9.44 -3.15 -18.66
C ILE A 476 -9.61 -1.69 -19.15
N ASN A 477 -10.27 -1.52 -20.29
CA ASN A 477 -10.44 -0.24 -20.97
C ASN A 477 -11.92 0.16 -21.00
N THR A 478 -12.42 0.59 -19.85
CA THR A 478 -13.76 1.15 -19.66
C THR A 478 -13.68 2.67 -19.65
N PRO A 479 -14.76 3.37 -20.02
CA PRO A 479 -14.85 4.82 -19.90
C PRO A 479 -15.04 5.27 -18.44
N ASN A 480 -14.62 4.47 -17.47
CA ASN A 480 -14.68 4.70 -16.03
C ASN A 480 -13.68 3.78 -15.32
N GLU A 481 -13.53 3.91 -14.01
CA GLU A 481 -12.52 3.17 -13.23
C GLU A 481 -12.90 1.71 -12.89
N ALA A 482 -14.00 1.21 -13.44
CA ALA A 482 -14.45 -0.16 -13.22
C ALA A 482 -13.47 -1.21 -13.72
N LEU A 483 -13.36 -2.32 -12.99
CA LEU A 483 -12.61 -3.49 -13.43
C LEU A 483 -13.50 -4.72 -13.34
N ASN A 484 -13.78 -5.34 -14.48
CA ASN A 484 -14.66 -6.50 -14.53
C ASN A 484 -13.85 -7.79 -14.73
N PHE A 485 -13.89 -8.64 -13.71
CA PHE A 485 -13.23 -9.95 -13.70
C PHE A 485 -14.20 -11.14 -13.85
N ALA A 486 -15.47 -10.89 -14.17
CA ALA A 486 -16.48 -11.96 -14.22
C ALA A 486 -16.16 -13.02 -15.29
N THR A 487 -15.64 -12.62 -16.45
CA THR A 487 -15.27 -13.51 -17.57
C THR A 487 -13.78 -13.86 -17.62
N ALA A 488 -12.98 -13.26 -16.74
CA ALA A 488 -11.53 -13.41 -16.74
C ALA A 488 -11.14 -14.88 -16.49
N HIS A 489 -10.20 -15.39 -17.28
CA HIS A 489 -9.71 -16.77 -17.15
C HIS A 489 -8.28 -16.92 -17.70
N PHE A 490 -7.60 -17.98 -17.29
CA PHE A 490 -6.33 -18.41 -17.89
C PHE A 490 -6.63 -19.46 -18.98
N GLY A 491 -6.04 -19.31 -20.17
CA GLY A 491 -6.24 -20.25 -21.29
C GLY A 491 -5.86 -21.71 -20.95
N ASP A 492 -6.55 -22.66 -21.58
CA ASP A 492 -6.63 -24.09 -21.21
C ASP A 492 -5.31 -24.76 -20.78
N SER A 493 -5.29 -25.20 -19.52
CA SER A 493 -4.95 -26.58 -19.22
C SER A 493 -6.17 -27.23 -18.58
N ALA A 494 -6.83 -28.08 -19.38
CA ALA A 494 -7.98 -28.90 -19.01
C ALA A 494 -7.76 -29.62 -17.67
N GLY A 495 -8.80 -29.58 -16.84
CA GLY A 495 -8.83 -30.29 -15.58
C GLY A 495 -10.10 -29.96 -14.80
N ASP A 496 -11.26 -30.32 -15.35
CA ASP A 496 -12.44 -30.60 -14.53
C ASP A 496 -12.07 -31.72 -13.55
N ALA A 497 -11.65 -31.32 -12.35
CA ALA A 497 -11.60 -32.18 -11.19
C ALA A 497 -12.43 -31.50 -10.11
N ALA A 498 -13.68 -31.97 -10.00
CA ALA A 498 -14.48 -31.81 -8.79
C ALA A 498 -13.71 -32.42 -7.61
N GLY A 499 -12.94 -31.58 -6.93
CA GLY A 499 -12.36 -31.86 -5.63
C GLY A 499 -13.08 -31.00 -4.60
N GLU A 500 -14.00 -31.61 -3.86
CA GLU A 500 -14.50 -31.06 -2.60
C GLU A 500 -13.31 -30.96 -1.63
N GLY A 501 -12.60 -29.82 -1.69
CA GLY A 501 -11.65 -29.42 -0.67
C GLY A 501 -12.44 -28.95 0.54
N GLY A 502 -12.53 -29.83 1.54
CA GLY A 502 -13.28 -29.63 2.77
C GLY A 502 -12.96 -28.32 3.49
N GLU A 503 -13.96 -27.86 4.25
CA GLU A 503 -13.81 -26.83 5.27
C GLU A 503 -12.54 -27.07 6.09
N VAL A 504 -11.55 -26.20 5.90
CA VAL A 504 -10.43 -26.09 6.83
C VAL A 504 -11.00 -25.44 8.08
N ALA A 505 -11.27 -26.29 9.08
CA ALA A 505 -11.59 -25.86 10.42
C ALA A 505 -10.53 -24.89 10.93
N ALA A 506 -10.97 -23.70 11.32
CA ALA A 506 -10.17 -22.72 12.04
C ALA A 506 -9.70 -23.35 13.37
N GLY A 507 -8.46 -23.85 13.39
CA GLY A 507 -7.99 -24.64 14.52
C GLY A 507 -6.47 -24.81 14.60
N GLY A 508 -5.67 -23.88 14.06
CA GLY A 508 -4.21 -24.00 14.03
C GLY A 508 -3.43 -23.06 14.95
N GLY A 509 -4.06 -22.02 15.51
CA GLY A 509 -3.33 -20.90 16.13
C GLY A 509 -3.07 -21.00 17.64
N ARG A 510 -3.75 -21.90 18.37
CA ARG A 510 -3.68 -21.92 19.84
C ARG A 510 -2.52 -22.76 20.39
N ALA A 511 -2.22 -23.92 19.80
CA ALA A 511 -1.20 -24.84 20.34
C ALA A 511 0.23 -24.26 20.30
N MET A 512 0.58 -23.51 19.25
CA MET A 512 1.90 -22.89 19.12
C MET A 512 2.09 -21.69 20.06
N ARG A 513 1.02 -20.94 20.34
CA ARG A 513 1.02 -19.82 21.30
C ARG A 513 1.27 -20.28 22.74
N TYR A 514 0.64 -21.36 23.18
CA TYR A 514 0.86 -21.91 24.52
C TYR A 514 2.22 -22.60 24.66
N GLY A 515 2.75 -23.22 23.60
CA GLY A 515 4.06 -23.86 23.60
C GLY A 515 5.23 -22.90 23.83
N VAL A 516 5.20 -21.71 23.20
CA VAL A 516 6.25 -20.68 23.38
C VAL A 516 6.18 -20.06 24.77
N ILE A 517 4.98 -19.74 25.26
CA ILE A 517 4.79 -19.19 26.62
C ILE A 517 5.25 -20.19 27.67
N ALA A 518 4.89 -21.48 27.54
CA ALA A 518 5.33 -22.53 28.44
C ALA A 518 6.87 -22.70 28.43
N ALA A 519 7.50 -22.61 27.26
CA ALA A 519 8.96 -22.68 27.13
C ALA A 519 9.66 -21.46 27.76
N LEU A 520 9.10 -20.26 27.62
CA LEU A 520 9.61 -19.04 28.27
C LEU A 520 9.47 -19.12 29.79
N ILE A 521 8.33 -19.59 30.30
CA ILE A 521 8.10 -19.80 31.74
C ILE A 521 9.04 -20.87 32.29
N ALA A 522 9.20 -22.00 31.59
CA ALA A 522 10.12 -23.05 32.00
C ALA A 522 11.59 -22.59 31.96
N GLY A 523 11.96 -21.80 30.95
CA GLY A 523 13.30 -21.19 30.84
C GLY A 523 13.56 -20.19 31.97
N LEU A 524 12.58 -19.36 32.32
CA LEU A 524 12.66 -18.41 33.44
C LEU A 524 12.73 -19.15 34.78
N ALA A 525 11.90 -20.17 34.98
CA ALA A 525 11.93 -21.01 36.19
C ALA A 525 13.27 -21.73 36.34
N TYR A 526 13.82 -22.26 35.24
CA TYR A 526 15.16 -22.85 35.22
C TYR A 526 16.26 -21.82 35.50
N ALA A 527 16.17 -20.61 34.93
CA ALA A 527 17.10 -19.53 35.20
C ALA A 527 17.06 -19.11 36.68
N VAL A 528 15.88 -18.92 37.25
CA VAL A 528 15.69 -18.59 38.67
C VAL A 528 16.23 -19.70 39.57
N TRP A 529 15.93 -20.96 39.25
CA TRP A 529 16.44 -22.12 39.99
C TRP A 529 17.97 -22.23 39.95
N ARG A 530 18.59 -21.93 38.81
CA ARG A 530 20.04 -22.12 38.58
C ARG A 530 20.91 -20.91 38.92
N LEU A 531 20.36 -19.70 38.84
CA LEU A 531 21.07 -18.41 39.04
C LEU A 531 20.73 -17.73 40.36
N GLY A 532 19.60 -18.09 40.98
CA GLY A 532 19.10 -17.48 42.21
C GLY A 532 18.20 -16.26 41.94
N PRO A 533 17.12 -16.07 42.73
CA PRO A 533 16.11 -15.05 42.46
C PRO A 533 16.64 -13.61 42.53
N GLY A 534 17.59 -13.33 43.43
CA GLY A 534 18.15 -11.98 43.59
C GLY A 534 18.95 -11.47 42.37
N TYR A 535 19.71 -12.35 41.72
CA TYR A 535 20.45 -11.99 40.50
C TYR A 535 19.50 -11.73 39.32
N VAL A 536 18.52 -12.62 39.13
CA VAL A 536 17.50 -12.49 38.08
C VAL A 536 16.68 -11.21 38.30
N ALA A 537 16.27 -10.92 39.53
CA ALA A 537 15.54 -9.71 39.87
C ALA A 537 16.36 -8.43 39.64
N GLY A 538 17.65 -8.41 40.02
CA GLY A 538 18.53 -7.27 39.79
C GLY A 538 18.71 -6.95 38.30
N ARG A 539 18.88 -7.99 37.47
CA ARG A 539 18.97 -7.82 36.00
C ARG A 539 17.64 -7.44 35.36
N ALA A 540 16.55 -8.03 35.80
CA ALA A 540 15.22 -7.64 35.34
C ALA A 540 14.94 -6.16 35.69
N GLY A 541 15.35 -5.71 36.88
CA GLY A 541 15.21 -4.32 37.32
C GLY A 541 16.00 -3.33 36.46
N SER A 542 17.27 -3.62 36.15
CA SER A 542 18.08 -2.73 35.29
C SER A 542 17.54 -2.64 33.86
N LEU A 543 17.05 -3.75 33.31
CA LEU A 543 16.44 -3.79 31.99
C LEU A 543 15.07 -3.12 31.96
N LEU A 544 14.26 -3.29 33.01
CA LEU A 544 13.01 -2.56 33.17
C LEU A 544 13.25 -1.05 33.25
N ALA A 545 14.25 -0.60 34.01
CA ALA A 545 14.63 0.81 34.07
C ALA A 545 15.06 1.34 32.70
N THR A 546 15.87 0.57 31.95
CA THR A 546 16.27 0.92 30.57
C THR A 546 15.06 1.04 29.65
N PHE A 547 14.12 0.09 29.73
CA PHE A 547 12.88 0.11 28.96
C PHE A 547 12.02 1.33 29.31
N MET A 548 11.87 1.66 30.60
CA MET A 548 11.12 2.85 31.05
C MET A 548 11.75 4.15 30.56
N VAL A 549 13.08 4.25 30.55
CA VAL A 549 13.77 5.42 29.96
C VAL A 549 13.48 5.50 28.46
N ALA A 550 13.53 4.37 27.76
CA ALA A 550 13.24 4.34 26.33
C ALA A 550 11.79 4.75 26.03
N THR A 551 10.79 4.31 26.81
CA THR A 551 9.39 4.72 26.63
C THR A 551 9.19 6.22 26.86
N VAL A 552 9.89 6.83 27.81
CA VAL A 552 9.89 8.29 28.00
C VAL A 552 10.47 9.00 26.78
N VAL A 553 11.62 8.54 26.28
CA VAL A 553 12.26 9.15 25.09
C VAL A 553 11.36 9.03 23.87
N ILE A 554 10.78 7.85 23.62
CA ILE A 554 9.88 7.60 22.49
C ILE A 554 8.65 8.51 22.60
N PHE A 555 8.03 8.61 23.78
CA PHE A 555 6.90 9.50 24.01
C PHE A 555 7.27 10.97 23.78
N ALA A 556 8.41 11.42 24.31
CA ALA A 556 8.87 12.80 24.14
C ALA A 556 9.16 13.14 22.67
N LEU A 557 9.75 12.23 21.90
CA LEU A 557 10.02 12.45 20.48
C LEU A 557 8.73 12.65 19.68
N VAL A 558 7.70 11.86 19.94
CA VAL A 558 6.40 11.99 19.26
C VAL A 558 5.73 13.34 19.56
N GLN A 559 5.90 13.86 20.78
CA GLN A 559 5.34 15.17 21.19
C GLN A 559 6.02 16.36 20.51
N VAL A 560 7.26 16.20 20.05
CA VAL A 560 8.04 17.25 19.37
C VAL A 560 7.77 17.28 17.86
N VAL A 561 7.15 16.22 17.31
CA VAL A 561 6.79 16.18 15.89
C VAL A 561 5.74 17.28 15.61
N PRO A 562 6.02 18.21 14.68
CA PRO A 562 5.09 19.31 14.40
C PRO A 562 3.80 18.82 13.73
N GLY A 563 2.66 19.28 14.26
CA GLY A 563 1.31 19.01 13.75
C GLY A 563 0.39 18.43 14.81
N ASP A 564 -0.86 18.90 14.88
CA ASP A 564 -1.88 18.34 15.77
C ASP A 564 -2.54 17.12 15.09
N PRO A 565 -2.43 15.90 15.67
CA PRO A 565 -3.03 14.70 15.10
C PRO A 565 -4.56 14.77 14.98
N ALA A 566 -5.26 15.39 15.93
CA ALA A 566 -6.72 15.47 15.90
C ALA A 566 -7.20 16.45 14.83
N ALA A 567 -6.55 17.62 14.74
CA ALA A 567 -6.80 18.58 13.66
C ALA A 567 -6.46 17.99 12.28
N PHE A 568 -5.40 17.19 12.19
CA PHE A 568 -5.04 16.47 10.96
C PHE A 568 -6.09 15.44 10.55
N MET A 569 -6.65 14.69 11.50
CA MET A 569 -7.65 13.65 11.24
C MET A 569 -9.04 14.18 10.87
N MET A 570 -9.42 15.32 11.44
CA MET A 570 -10.73 15.94 11.20
C MET A 570 -10.70 16.91 10.01
N GLY A 571 -9.51 17.26 9.52
CA GLY A 571 -9.30 18.32 8.54
C GLY A 571 -9.44 19.70 9.18
N MET A 572 -8.80 20.72 8.62
CA MET A 572 -8.77 22.03 9.30
C MET A 572 -10.09 22.82 9.25
N ASN A 573 -11.13 22.28 8.61
CA ASN A 573 -12.51 22.80 8.63
C ASN A 573 -13.37 22.16 9.73
N ALA A 574 -12.81 21.25 10.53
CA ALA A 574 -13.52 20.64 11.64
C ALA A 574 -13.86 21.70 12.68
N SER A 575 -15.09 21.65 13.20
CA SER A 575 -15.49 22.58 14.25
C SER A 575 -14.51 22.45 15.43
N PRO A 576 -14.13 23.55 16.10
CA PRO A 576 -13.26 23.48 17.26
C PRO A 576 -13.78 22.51 18.32
N GLU A 577 -15.11 22.35 18.44
CA GLU A 577 -15.71 21.35 19.33
C GLU A 577 -15.45 19.92 18.85
N ALA A 578 -15.44 19.65 17.55
CA ALA A 578 -15.19 18.34 16.98
C ALA A 578 -13.69 17.95 17.10
N VAL A 579 -12.78 18.92 16.94
CA VAL A 579 -11.34 18.71 17.19
C VAL A 579 -11.10 18.48 18.68
N ALA A 580 -11.71 19.26 19.57
CA ALA A 580 -11.61 19.04 21.01
C ALA A 580 -12.21 17.69 21.44
N ALA A 581 -13.36 17.30 20.87
CA ALA A 581 -13.96 15.98 21.11
C ALA A 581 -13.02 14.85 20.64
N LEU A 582 -12.34 15.04 19.50
CA LEU A 582 -11.35 14.07 19.04
C LEU A 582 -10.07 14.11 19.89
N HIS A 583 -9.61 15.26 20.38
CA HIS A 583 -8.52 15.34 21.36
C HIS A 583 -8.84 14.54 22.62
N ALA A 584 -10.06 14.68 23.14
CA ALA A 584 -10.53 13.91 24.28
C ALA A 584 -10.57 12.40 23.96
N GLN A 585 -11.08 12.01 22.79
CA GLN A 585 -11.11 10.61 22.36
C GLN A 585 -9.72 9.99 22.15
N LEU A 586 -8.76 10.78 21.66
CA LEU A 586 -7.39 10.34 21.40
C LEU A 586 -6.48 10.45 22.63
N GLY A 587 -7.01 10.91 23.77
CA GLY A 587 -6.22 11.09 25.00
C GLY A 587 -5.13 12.15 24.85
N LEU A 588 -5.33 13.12 23.95
CA LEU A 588 -4.37 14.20 23.67
C LEU A 588 -4.52 15.38 24.63
N GLU A 589 -5.54 15.38 25.49
CA GLU A 589 -5.78 16.42 26.50
C GLU A 589 -4.96 16.24 27.79
N GLY A 590 -4.66 17.37 28.44
CA GLY A 590 -4.01 17.40 29.74
C GLY A 590 -2.48 17.45 29.73
N ALA A 591 -1.89 17.45 30.92
CA ALA A 591 -0.45 17.58 31.09
C ALA A 591 0.30 16.35 30.53
N ALA A 592 1.47 16.57 29.91
CA ALA A 592 2.29 15.51 29.32
C ALA A 592 2.56 14.30 30.25
N PRO A 593 2.81 14.47 31.57
CA PRO A 593 2.96 13.34 32.49
C PRO A 593 1.69 12.48 32.62
N ALA A 594 0.51 13.09 32.64
CA ALA A 594 -0.76 12.35 32.73
C ALA A 594 -1.00 11.51 31.47
N ARG A 595 -0.76 12.10 30.29
CA ARG A 595 -0.85 11.40 28.99
C ARG A 595 0.17 10.27 28.88
N TYR A 596 1.40 10.47 29.37
CA TYR A 596 2.41 9.42 29.43
C TYR A 596 1.96 8.25 30.30
N LEU A 597 1.43 8.51 31.50
CA LEU A 597 0.94 7.47 32.40
C LEU A 597 -0.28 6.74 31.83
N ALA A 598 -1.21 7.46 31.18
CA ALA A 598 -2.37 6.86 30.51
C ALA A 598 -1.93 5.95 29.34
N TRP A 599 -1.02 6.44 28.49
CA TRP A 599 -0.45 5.66 27.38
C TRP A 599 0.30 4.43 27.88
N LEU A 600 1.14 4.57 28.91
CA LEU A 600 1.85 3.44 29.53
C LEU A 600 0.88 2.44 30.17
N GLY A 601 -0.19 2.93 30.78
CA GLY A 601 -1.29 2.11 31.31
C GLY A 601 -2.00 1.33 30.21
N GLY A 602 -2.31 1.97 29.07
CA GLY A 602 -2.88 1.30 27.89
C GLY A 602 -1.96 0.21 27.35
N LEU A 603 -0.68 0.52 27.15
CA LEU A 603 0.34 -0.46 26.73
C LEU A 603 0.39 -1.68 27.65
N ALA A 604 0.30 -1.49 28.97
CA ALA A 604 0.30 -2.58 29.93
C ALA A 604 -0.93 -3.51 29.82
N HIS A 605 -2.04 -3.01 29.27
CA HIS A 605 -3.26 -3.78 29.01
C HIS A 605 -3.37 -4.27 27.56
N GLY A 606 -2.36 -4.00 26.72
CA GLY A 606 -2.35 -4.37 25.29
C GLY A 606 -3.14 -3.42 24.39
N ASP A 607 -3.52 -2.24 24.90
CA ASP A 607 -4.10 -1.16 24.10
C ASP A 607 -2.98 -0.28 23.54
N PHE A 608 -2.83 -0.35 22.21
CA PHE A 608 -1.84 0.43 21.45
C PHE A 608 -2.51 1.62 20.73
N GLY A 609 -3.78 1.90 21.01
CA GLY A 609 -4.57 2.92 20.32
C GLY A 609 -5.10 2.48 18.95
N ILE A 610 -5.65 3.45 18.22
CA ILE A 610 -6.24 3.27 16.89
C ILE A 610 -5.36 3.95 15.85
N SER A 611 -5.07 3.25 14.74
CA SER A 611 -4.37 3.84 13.60
C SER A 611 -5.25 4.88 12.92
N TYR A 612 -4.69 6.05 12.62
CA TYR A 612 -5.40 7.12 11.91
C TYR A 612 -5.49 6.85 10.42
N THR A 613 -4.48 6.19 9.86
CA THR A 613 -4.44 5.86 8.44
C THR A 613 -5.36 4.70 8.12
N TYR A 614 -5.27 3.62 8.89
CA TYR A 614 -6.01 2.39 8.62
C TYR A 614 -7.37 2.32 9.35
N ARG A 615 -7.63 3.24 10.30
CA ARG A 615 -8.86 3.30 11.11
C ARG A 615 -9.17 1.99 11.86
N VAL A 616 -8.14 1.26 12.26
CA VAL A 616 -8.23 -0.03 12.98
C VAL A 616 -7.33 -0.05 14.22
N PRO A 617 -7.60 -0.91 15.22
CA PRO A 617 -6.73 -1.05 16.39
C PRO A 617 -5.29 -1.43 16.00
N VAL A 618 -4.32 -0.70 16.55
CA VAL A 618 -2.90 -0.91 16.26
C VAL A 618 -2.43 -2.28 16.77
N ALA A 619 -3.05 -2.80 17.84
CA ALA A 619 -2.79 -4.14 18.34
C ALA A 619 -3.01 -5.23 17.28
N GLY A 620 -4.06 -5.09 16.45
CA GLY A 620 -4.37 -6.01 15.35
C GLY A 620 -3.29 -5.95 14.27
N LEU A 621 -2.93 -4.74 13.84
CA LEU A 621 -1.85 -4.50 12.88
C LEU A 621 -0.53 -5.13 13.38
N ILE A 622 -0.15 -4.87 14.63
CA ILE A 622 1.06 -5.43 15.23
C ILE A 622 1.02 -6.97 15.25
N ALA A 623 -0.11 -7.57 15.63
CA ALA A 623 -0.24 -9.02 15.72
C ALA A 623 -0.09 -9.70 14.35
N GLU A 624 -0.70 -9.14 13.31
CA GLU A 624 -0.57 -9.64 11.93
C GLU A 624 0.89 -9.56 11.44
N ARG A 625 1.56 -8.43 11.70
CA ARG A 625 2.95 -8.21 11.27
C ARG A 625 3.97 -9.03 12.07
N LEU A 626 3.72 -9.24 13.36
CA LEU A 626 4.53 -10.13 14.20
C LEU A 626 4.53 -11.57 13.70
N ALA A 627 3.44 -12.02 13.10
CA ALA A 627 3.35 -13.35 12.51
C ALA A 627 4.36 -13.58 11.36
N VAL A 628 4.96 -12.51 10.83
CA VAL A 628 5.99 -12.55 9.78
C VAL A 628 7.37 -12.21 10.35
N SER A 629 7.51 -11.07 11.02
CA SER A 629 8.81 -10.57 11.49
C SER A 629 9.46 -11.46 12.56
N LEU A 630 8.67 -12.01 13.48
CA LEU A 630 9.22 -12.85 14.55
C LEU A 630 9.77 -14.19 14.00
N PRO A 631 9.01 -14.98 13.22
CA PRO A 631 9.55 -16.16 12.55
C PRO A 631 10.77 -15.85 11.68
N LEU A 632 10.75 -14.75 10.92
CA LEU A 632 11.88 -14.32 10.10
C LEU A 632 13.16 -14.09 10.94
N ALA A 633 13.06 -13.32 12.02
CA ALA A 633 14.19 -13.05 12.92
C ALA A 633 14.70 -14.33 13.61
N LEU A 634 13.80 -15.21 14.04
CA LEU A 634 14.16 -16.50 14.66
C LEU A 634 14.86 -17.43 13.67
N MET A 635 14.36 -17.54 12.43
CA MET A 635 15.01 -18.36 11.41
C MET A 635 16.35 -17.79 10.98
N ALA A 636 16.48 -16.46 10.84
CA ALA A 636 17.76 -15.83 10.53
C ALA A 636 18.80 -16.05 11.65
N THR A 637 18.37 -15.98 12.91
CA THR A 637 19.22 -16.27 14.08
C THR A 637 19.60 -17.75 14.14
N ALA A 638 18.65 -18.66 13.89
CA ALA A 638 18.94 -20.09 13.82
C ALA A 638 19.94 -20.40 12.71
N LEU A 639 19.73 -19.85 11.51
CA LEU A 639 20.64 -20.01 10.38
C LEU A 639 22.05 -19.49 10.70
N SER A 640 22.14 -18.31 11.35
CA SER A 640 23.44 -17.73 11.71
C SER A 640 24.22 -18.61 12.69
N ILE A 641 23.54 -19.21 13.68
CA ILE A 641 24.13 -20.16 14.62
C ILE A 641 24.54 -21.44 13.90
N LEU A 642 23.64 -22.01 13.09
CA LEU A 642 23.84 -23.31 12.42
C LEU A 642 24.98 -23.29 11.39
N ILE A 643 25.27 -22.13 10.81
CA ILE A 643 26.40 -21.96 9.88
C ILE A 643 27.62 -21.41 10.61
N GLY A 644 27.46 -20.35 11.40
CA GLY A 644 28.54 -19.56 11.97
C GLY A 644 29.37 -20.32 12.99
N VAL A 645 28.75 -20.85 14.05
CA VAL A 645 29.47 -21.60 15.10
C VAL A 645 30.21 -22.80 14.51
N PRO A 646 29.58 -23.63 13.66
CA PRO A 646 30.23 -24.81 13.15
C PRO A 646 31.34 -24.48 12.12
N ALA A 647 31.19 -23.42 11.31
CA ALA A 647 32.25 -22.93 10.43
C ALA A 647 33.45 -22.40 11.23
N GLY A 648 33.21 -21.59 12.26
CA GLY A 648 34.28 -21.09 13.14
C GLY A 648 35.02 -22.20 13.87
N TYR A 649 34.28 -23.22 14.34
CA TYR A 649 34.87 -24.42 14.93
C TYR A 649 35.76 -25.19 13.94
N LEU A 650 35.31 -25.39 12.71
CA LEU A 650 36.08 -26.11 11.69
C LEU A 650 37.36 -25.35 11.30
N ALA A 651 37.26 -24.02 11.17
CA ALA A 651 38.41 -23.15 10.88
C ALA A 651 39.44 -23.18 12.01
N ALA A 652 39.02 -23.08 13.28
CA ALA A 652 39.91 -23.18 14.43
C ALA A 652 40.56 -24.58 14.55
N ARG A 653 39.79 -25.65 14.31
CA ARG A 653 40.30 -27.03 14.35
C ARG A 653 41.38 -27.30 13.31
N LYS A 654 41.22 -26.74 12.10
CA LYS A 654 42.16 -26.90 10.98
C LYS A 654 43.01 -25.64 10.77
N ARG A 655 43.41 -24.98 11.86
CA ARG A 655 44.21 -23.74 11.82
C ARG A 655 45.39 -23.86 10.84
N GLY A 656 45.53 -22.88 9.96
CA GLY A 656 46.62 -22.83 8.97
C GLY A 656 46.43 -23.78 7.77
N GLY A 657 45.40 -24.61 7.76
CA GLY A 657 45.04 -25.44 6.61
C GLY A 657 44.06 -24.77 5.65
N LEU A 658 43.77 -25.43 4.53
CA LEU A 658 42.87 -24.90 3.49
C LEU A 658 41.47 -24.54 3.99
N ALA A 659 40.93 -25.31 4.95
CA ALA A 659 39.62 -25.02 5.53
C ALA A 659 39.60 -23.69 6.30
N ASP A 660 40.66 -23.39 7.04
CA ASP A 660 40.82 -22.13 7.78
C ASP A 660 40.93 -20.94 6.81
N VAL A 661 41.78 -21.06 5.79
CA VAL A 661 41.95 -20.03 4.76
C VAL A 661 40.63 -19.77 4.01
N THR A 662 39.96 -20.82 3.54
CA THR A 662 38.73 -20.70 2.74
C THR A 662 37.59 -20.10 3.57
N LEU A 663 37.35 -20.62 4.78
CA LEU A 663 36.30 -20.10 5.66
C LEU A 663 36.62 -18.68 6.15
N GLY A 664 37.90 -18.35 6.37
CA GLY A 664 38.33 -17.00 6.73
C GLY A 664 38.13 -15.98 5.58
N TRP A 665 38.34 -16.38 4.33
CA TRP A 665 38.00 -15.55 3.16
C TRP A 665 36.49 -15.37 3.00
N LEU A 666 35.70 -16.46 3.07
CA LEU A 666 34.25 -16.41 3.00
C LEU A 666 33.65 -15.55 4.11
N ALA A 667 34.15 -15.66 5.34
CA ALA A 667 33.70 -14.84 6.46
C ALA A 667 34.00 -13.35 6.24
N ARG A 668 35.19 -13.00 5.72
CA ARG A 668 35.52 -11.60 5.40
C ARG A 668 34.60 -11.03 4.32
N PHE A 669 34.34 -11.81 3.27
CA PHE A 669 33.40 -11.42 2.22
C PHE A 669 31.97 -11.25 2.76
N GLY A 670 31.47 -12.22 3.53
CA GLY A 670 30.13 -12.16 4.11
C GLY A 670 29.93 -11.01 5.09
N ILE A 671 30.98 -10.59 5.81
CA ILE A 671 30.95 -9.41 6.69
C ILE A 671 30.94 -8.11 5.89
N ALA A 672 31.66 -8.05 4.77
CA ALA A 672 31.73 -6.86 3.92
C ALA A 672 30.46 -6.64 3.09
N MET A 673 29.66 -7.69 2.91
CA MET A 673 28.47 -7.68 2.07
C MET A 673 27.24 -7.14 2.82
N PRO A 674 26.62 -6.04 2.38
CA PRO A 674 25.38 -5.56 2.97
C PRO A 674 24.23 -6.56 2.76
N SER A 675 23.39 -6.76 3.78
CA SER A 675 22.27 -7.71 3.73
C SER A 675 21.25 -7.36 2.64
N PHE A 676 20.96 -6.07 2.45
CA PHE A 676 20.04 -5.59 1.41
C PHE A 676 20.57 -5.88 0.00
N TRP A 677 21.88 -5.75 -0.22
CA TRP A 677 22.50 -6.03 -1.51
C TRP A 677 22.44 -7.54 -1.81
N LEU A 678 22.75 -8.37 -0.82
CA LEU A 678 22.54 -9.81 -0.92
C LEU A 678 21.08 -10.16 -1.23
N ALA A 679 20.11 -9.51 -0.57
CA ALA A 679 18.69 -9.73 -0.84
C ALA A 679 18.33 -9.48 -2.32
N ILE A 680 18.77 -8.36 -2.88
CA ILE A 680 18.53 -8.01 -4.30
C ILE A 680 19.14 -9.06 -5.23
N LEU A 681 20.36 -9.53 -4.96
CA LEU A 681 20.98 -10.60 -5.76
C LEU A 681 20.23 -11.92 -5.64
N LEU A 682 19.73 -12.25 -4.45
CA LEU A 682 18.93 -13.46 -4.24
C LEU A 682 17.61 -13.38 -5.02
N VAL A 683 16.92 -12.23 -5.01
CA VAL A 683 15.71 -12.02 -5.82
C VAL A 683 16.03 -12.15 -7.31
N LEU A 684 17.09 -11.49 -7.79
CA LEU A 684 17.48 -11.54 -9.19
C LEU A 684 17.79 -12.97 -9.64
N LEU A 685 18.58 -13.70 -8.86
CA LEU A 685 18.99 -15.05 -9.21
C LEU A 685 17.85 -16.06 -9.03
N PHE A 686 17.27 -16.15 -7.84
CA PHE A 686 16.36 -17.23 -7.48
C PHE A 686 14.91 -16.96 -7.85
N SER A 687 14.49 -15.69 -7.93
CA SER A 687 13.11 -15.33 -8.26
C SER A 687 12.96 -14.96 -9.74
N VAL A 688 13.88 -14.16 -10.29
CA VAL A 688 13.77 -13.69 -11.68
C VAL A 688 14.40 -14.67 -12.67
N VAL A 689 15.66 -15.08 -12.48
CA VAL A 689 16.39 -15.94 -13.44
C VAL A 689 15.96 -17.41 -13.29
N LEU A 690 16.05 -17.97 -12.09
CA LEU A 690 15.76 -19.39 -11.85
C LEU A 690 14.27 -19.67 -11.63
N ARG A 691 13.47 -18.68 -11.23
CA ARG A 691 12.04 -18.80 -10.91
C ARG A 691 11.74 -19.90 -9.88
N TRP A 692 12.66 -20.12 -8.95
CA TRP A 692 12.48 -21.07 -7.84
C TRP A 692 11.64 -20.47 -6.73
N PHE A 693 11.73 -19.17 -6.48
CA PHE A 693 10.99 -18.50 -5.41
C PHE A 693 10.19 -17.33 -5.98
N GLY A 694 9.18 -16.86 -5.24
CA GLY A 694 8.60 -15.55 -5.51
C GLY A 694 9.62 -14.44 -5.28
N ALA A 695 9.46 -13.30 -5.93
CA ALA A 695 10.22 -12.09 -5.63
C ALA A 695 9.85 -11.51 -4.25
N GLY A 696 8.62 -11.73 -3.79
CA GLY A 696 8.18 -11.26 -2.49
C GLY A 696 6.74 -11.58 -2.09
N GLY A 697 6.32 -10.97 -0.99
CA GLY A 697 5.03 -11.16 -0.36
C GLY A 697 4.99 -12.38 0.58
N PHE A 698 3.94 -12.44 1.39
CA PHE A 698 3.72 -13.54 2.31
C PHE A 698 2.30 -14.11 2.14
N PRO A 699 2.15 -15.39 1.75
CA PRO A 699 0.85 -15.99 1.45
C PRO A 699 -0.03 -16.21 2.69
N GLY A 700 0.48 -15.92 3.89
CA GLY A 700 -0.18 -16.23 5.15
C GLY A 700 0.11 -17.66 5.62
N TRP A 701 -0.07 -17.90 6.92
CA TRP A 701 0.06 -19.24 7.51
C TRP A 701 -1.10 -20.16 7.12
N GLU A 702 -2.25 -19.58 6.79
CA GLU A 702 -3.46 -20.30 6.33
C GLU A 702 -3.25 -20.98 4.97
N ALA A 703 -2.31 -20.50 4.15
CA ALA A 703 -1.91 -21.17 2.91
C ALA A 703 -1.06 -22.44 3.17
N GLY A 704 -0.74 -22.75 4.42
CA GLY A 704 0.05 -23.90 4.85
C GLY A 704 1.51 -23.55 5.17
N MET A 705 2.14 -24.40 5.99
CA MET A 705 3.50 -24.17 6.48
C MET A 705 4.57 -24.23 5.38
N GLY A 706 4.37 -25.05 4.34
CA GLY A 706 5.30 -25.15 3.20
C GLY A 706 5.41 -23.83 2.42
N PRO A 707 4.31 -23.28 1.89
CA PRO A 707 4.30 -21.98 1.22
C PRO A 707 4.82 -20.84 2.09
N ALA A 708 4.45 -20.80 3.37
CA ALA A 708 4.93 -19.78 4.31
C ALA A 708 6.46 -19.85 4.51
N LEU A 709 7.03 -21.04 4.74
CA LEU A 709 8.48 -21.21 4.88
C LEU A 709 9.22 -20.89 3.57
N ARG A 710 8.66 -21.27 2.42
CA ARG A 710 9.22 -20.94 1.10
C ARG A 710 9.33 -19.43 0.92
N ALA A 711 8.29 -18.67 1.26
CA ALA A 711 8.27 -17.21 1.17
C ALA A 711 9.32 -16.54 2.08
N LEU A 712 9.63 -17.15 3.24
CA LEU A 712 10.59 -16.59 4.19
C LEU A 712 12.04 -17.09 3.99
N THR A 713 12.29 -18.01 3.06
CA THR A 713 13.62 -18.64 2.88
C THR A 713 14.68 -17.67 2.38
N LEU A 714 14.45 -16.97 1.27
CA LEU A 714 15.40 -15.98 0.74
C LEU A 714 15.62 -14.79 1.71
N PRO A 715 14.58 -14.20 2.33
CA PRO A 715 14.75 -13.20 3.39
C PRO A 715 15.61 -13.69 4.55
N THR A 716 15.40 -14.94 4.98
CA THR A 716 16.15 -15.57 6.07
C THR A 716 17.63 -15.71 5.73
N ILE A 717 17.96 -16.10 4.48
CA ILE A 717 19.34 -16.21 4.01
C ILE A 717 19.99 -14.83 3.94
N ALA A 718 19.28 -13.83 3.39
CA ALA A 718 19.77 -12.46 3.26
C ALA A 718 20.13 -11.84 4.63
N LEU A 719 19.28 -12.06 5.64
CA LEU A 719 19.52 -11.61 7.01
C LEU A 719 20.57 -12.44 7.75
N GLY A 720 20.47 -13.77 7.68
CA GLY A 720 21.24 -14.68 8.52
C GLY A 720 22.68 -14.90 8.06
N LEU A 721 22.97 -14.87 6.76
CA LEU A 721 24.28 -15.24 6.23
C LEU A 721 25.41 -14.26 6.61
N PRO A 722 25.22 -12.92 6.54
CA PRO A 722 26.21 -11.97 7.06
C PRO A 722 26.44 -12.15 8.58
N GLN A 723 25.38 -12.43 9.34
CA GLN A 723 25.50 -12.69 10.78
C GLN A 723 26.25 -13.99 11.08
N ALA A 724 26.06 -15.02 10.26
CA ALA A 724 26.80 -16.28 10.33
C ALA A 724 28.30 -16.04 10.14
N ALA A 725 28.68 -15.17 9.21
CA ALA A 725 30.08 -14.83 8.92
C ALA A 725 30.74 -14.12 10.12
N ILE A 726 30.05 -13.18 10.75
CA ILE A 726 30.50 -12.54 12.01
C ILE A 726 30.67 -13.59 13.10
N LEU A 727 29.67 -14.45 13.28
CA LEU A 727 29.67 -15.47 14.33
C LEU A 727 30.76 -16.52 14.10
N ALA A 728 31.05 -16.89 12.86
CA ALA A 728 32.16 -17.77 12.50
C ALA A 728 33.52 -17.16 12.84
N ARG A 729 33.71 -15.88 12.52
CA ARG A 729 34.94 -15.15 12.84
C ARG A 729 35.18 -15.09 14.35
N VAL A 730 34.14 -14.75 15.11
CA VAL A 730 34.20 -14.66 16.59
C VAL A 730 34.43 -16.03 17.20
N THR A 731 33.67 -17.04 16.79
CA THR A 731 33.84 -18.43 17.27
C THR A 731 35.25 -18.93 17.02
N ARG A 732 35.80 -18.66 15.83
CA ARG A 732 37.19 -19.01 15.50
C ARG A 732 38.17 -18.29 16.42
N ALA A 733 38.04 -16.97 16.58
CA ALA A 733 38.95 -16.18 17.40
C ALA A 733 38.93 -16.64 18.87
N SER A 734 37.74 -16.80 19.45
CA SER A 734 37.57 -17.25 20.84
C SER A 734 38.06 -18.67 21.07
N LEU A 735 37.83 -19.59 20.13
CA LEU A 735 38.39 -20.94 20.21
C LEU A 735 39.92 -20.92 20.15
N MET A 736 40.49 -20.11 19.26
CA MET A 736 41.94 -20.01 19.11
C MET A 736 42.63 -19.48 20.37
N GLU A 737 42.03 -18.48 21.03
CA GLU A 737 42.50 -17.97 22.32
C GLU A 737 42.37 -19.03 23.41
N THR A 738 41.20 -19.67 23.51
CA THR A 738 40.92 -20.70 24.51
C THR A 738 41.83 -21.93 24.36
N MET A 739 42.19 -22.30 23.13
CA MET A 739 43.13 -23.40 22.86
C MET A 739 44.54 -23.13 23.39
N ALA A 740 44.92 -21.86 23.56
CA ALA A 740 46.23 -21.48 24.07
C ALA A 740 46.34 -21.65 25.59
N GLU A 741 45.22 -21.76 26.30
CA GLU A 741 45.12 -21.86 27.76
C GLU A 741 45.70 -23.16 28.34
N ASP A 742 46.25 -23.06 29.55
CA ASP A 742 46.98 -24.14 30.21
C ASP A 742 46.12 -25.36 30.53
N TYR A 743 44.82 -25.17 30.82
CA TYR A 743 43.93 -26.29 31.10
C TYR A 743 43.63 -27.13 29.84
N VAL A 744 43.64 -26.52 28.64
CA VAL A 744 43.50 -27.25 27.37
C VAL A 744 44.78 -28.01 27.04
N ARG A 745 45.95 -27.39 27.26
CA ARG A 745 47.26 -28.06 27.13
C ARG A 745 47.39 -29.24 28.09
N THR A 746 46.93 -29.08 29.33
CA THR A 746 46.92 -30.14 30.35
C THR A 746 46.01 -31.29 29.94
N ALA A 747 44.80 -31.01 29.41
CA ALA A 747 43.91 -32.04 28.90
C ALA A 747 44.54 -32.84 27.74
N ARG A 748 45.26 -32.16 26.84
CA ARG A 748 46.04 -32.80 25.77
C ARG A 748 47.18 -33.66 26.30
N ALA A 749 47.92 -33.17 27.31
CA ALA A 749 49.01 -33.90 27.95
C ALA A 749 48.52 -35.17 28.68
N LYS A 750 47.28 -35.15 29.19
CA LYS A 750 46.59 -36.33 29.76
C LYS A 750 46.07 -37.33 28.71
N GLY A 751 46.37 -37.13 27.43
CA GLY A 751 46.06 -38.08 26.35
C GLY A 751 44.77 -37.79 25.56
N LEU A 752 44.07 -36.68 25.82
CA LEU A 752 42.91 -36.33 24.99
C LEU A 752 43.35 -35.96 23.57
N SER A 753 42.62 -36.48 22.57
CA SER A 753 42.77 -36.01 21.19
C SER A 753 42.41 -34.52 21.08
N LEU A 754 42.95 -33.82 20.08
CA LEU A 754 42.67 -32.41 19.86
C LEU A 754 41.16 -32.14 19.76
N ASP A 755 40.45 -33.02 19.06
CA ASP A 755 39.01 -32.90 18.84
C ASP A 755 38.21 -33.14 20.14
N ALA A 756 38.67 -34.06 21.00
CA ALA A 756 38.08 -34.28 22.32
C ALA A 756 38.35 -33.11 23.28
N ALA A 757 39.58 -32.59 23.30
CA ALA A 757 39.95 -31.42 24.10
C ALA A 757 39.17 -30.18 23.65
N LEU A 758 39.02 -29.97 22.34
CA LEU A 758 38.24 -28.88 21.76
C LEU A 758 36.76 -28.96 22.12
N ARG A 759 36.11 -30.12 21.91
CA ARG A 759 34.67 -30.26 22.18
C ARG A 759 34.34 -30.20 23.67
N ARG A 760 35.17 -30.81 24.51
CA ARG A 760 34.86 -30.96 25.95
C ARG A 760 35.35 -29.80 26.81
N HIS A 761 36.47 -29.17 26.46
CA HIS A 761 37.12 -28.18 27.31
C HIS A 761 37.23 -26.79 26.66
N ALA A 762 37.58 -26.68 25.38
CA ALA A 762 37.73 -25.36 24.76
C ALA A 762 36.39 -24.73 24.35
N LEU A 763 35.52 -25.48 23.64
CA LEU A 763 34.28 -24.95 23.09
C LEU A 763 33.32 -24.37 24.15
N PRO A 764 33.04 -25.03 25.29
CA PRO A 764 32.16 -24.46 26.31
C PRO A 764 32.63 -23.10 26.84
N ASN A 765 33.95 -22.90 26.96
CA ASN A 765 34.54 -21.64 27.43
C ASN A 765 34.62 -20.60 26.31
N ALA A 766 34.86 -21.03 25.07
CA ALA A 766 34.87 -20.15 23.90
C ALA A 766 33.48 -19.66 23.48
N LEU A 767 32.39 -20.26 23.99
CA LEU A 767 31.01 -19.86 23.66
C LEU A 767 30.58 -18.57 24.36
N ALA A 768 31.24 -18.14 25.44
CA ALA A 768 30.83 -16.93 26.15
C ALA A 768 30.89 -15.67 25.25
N PRO A 769 32.01 -15.35 24.56
CA PRO A 769 32.05 -14.23 23.61
C PRO A 769 31.10 -14.41 22.42
N VAL A 770 30.90 -15.66 21.97
CA VAL A 770 29.99 -16.00 20.87
C VAL A 770 28.55 -15.65 21.24
N LEU A 771 28.13 -15.95 22.47
CA LEU A 771 26.81 -15.60 22.99
C LEU A 771 26.66 -14.11 23.20
N THR A 772 27.71 -13.39 23.61
CA THR A 772 27.69 -11.93 23.68
C THR A 772 27.44 -11.29 22.33
N VAL A 773 28.14 -11.76 21.30
CA VAL A 773 27.90 -11.26 19.94
C VAL A 773 26.50 -11.64 19.45
N LEU A 774 26.03 -12.85 19.75
CA LEU A 774 24.65 -13.25 19.41
C LEU A 774 23.61 -12.32 20.05
N GLY A 775 23.78 -11.94 21.32
CA GLY A 775 22.87 -11.03 22.00
C GLY A 775 22.83 -9.62 21.40
N LEU A 776 23.98 -9.13 20.95
CA LEU A 776 24.04 -7.88 20.20
C LEU A 776 23.40 -8.00 18.81
N GLN A 777 23.49 -9.16 18.16
CA GLN A 777 22.96 -9.39 16.81
C GLN A 777 21.43 -9.44 16.74
N VAL A 778 20.74 -9.94 17.78
CA VAL A 778 19.27 -10.08 17.73
C VAL A 778 18.57 -8.73 17.53
N PRO A 779 18.88 -7.65 18.30
CA PRO A 779 18.36 -6.31 18.01
C PRO A 779 18.69 -5.81 16.61
N PHE A 780 19.91 -6.08 16.10
CA PHE A 780 20.30 -5.73 14.72
C PHE A 780 19.50 -6.49 13.67
N LEU A 781 19.14 -7.75 13.92
CA LEU A 781 18.28 -8.53 13.04
C LEU A 781 16.85 -8.01 13.04
N LEU A 782 16.32 -7.62 14.21
CA LEU A 782 14.99 -7.00 14.31
C LEU A 782 14.95 -5.66 13.57
N ALA A 783 15.93 -4.78 13.78
CA ALA A 783 15.99 -3.49 13.07
C ALA A 783 16.28 -3.67 11.56
N GLY A 784 17.26 -4.53 11.22
CA GLY A 784 17.67 -4.80 9.85
C GLY A 784 16.62 -5.56 9.03
N SER A 785 15.68 -6.23 9.70
CA SER A 785 14.55 -6.89 9.03
C SER A 785 13.67 -5.89 8.28
N ALA A 786 13.55 -4.63 8.71
CA ALA A 786 12.70 -3.63 8.05
C ALA A 786 13.06 -3.41 6.56
N ILE A 787 14.36 -3.33 6.27
CA ILE A 787 14.84 -3.15 4.89
C ILE A 787 14.59 -4.42 4.08
N ILE A 788 14.81 -5.58 4.69
CA ILE A 788 14.63 -6.88 4.02
C ILE A 788 13.15 -7.17 3.77
N GLU A 789 12.28 -6.83 4.71
CA GLU A 789 10.84 -6.88 4.55
C GLU A 789 10.36 -5.96 3.43
N THR A 790 10.99 -4.79 3.25
CA THR A 790 10.66 -3.89 2.14
C THR A 790 11.07 -4.50 0.79
N ILE A 791 12.29 -5.05 0.69
CA ILE A 791 12.81 -5.65 -0.55
C ILE A 791 11.99 -6.87 -0.98
N PHE A 792 11.69 -7.76 -0.05
CA PHE A 792 10.87 -8.95 -0.31
C PHE A 792 9.38 -8.67 -0.14
N PHE A 793 8.96 -7.41 -0.03
CA PHE A 793 7.55 -7.01 0.11
C PHE A 793 6.79 -7.80 1.21
N LEU A 794 7.46 -8.17 2.30
CA LEU A 794 6.86 -8.91 3.40
C LEU A 794 6.01 -7.96 4.26
N PRO A 795 4.79 -8.38 4.67
CA PRO A 795 3.98 -7.62 5.60
C PRO A 795 4.49 -7.84 7.02
N GLY A 796 5.66 -7.27 7.34
CA GLY A 796 6.25 -7.29 8.67
C GLY A 796 6.18 -5.93 9.39
N LEU A 797 6.70 -5.90 10.61
CA LEU A 797 6.70 -4.75 11.53
C LEU A 797 7.61 -3.63 11.03
N GLY A 798 8.74 -3.97 10.45
CA GLY A 798 9.69 -2.98 9.95
C GLY A 798 9.13 -2.23 8.76
N ARG A 799 8.47 -2.94 7.83
CA ARG A 799 7.72 -2.30 6.75
C ARG A 799 6.55 -1.45 7.27
N LEU A 800 5.81 -1.93 8.28
CA LEU A 800 4.71 -1.18 8.89
C LEU A 800 5.18 0.15 9.49
N VAL A 801 6.32 0.17 10.19
CA VAL A 801 6.90 1.42 10.73
C VAL A 801 7.26 2.39 9.62
N LEU A 802 7.92 1.92 8.55
CA LEU A 802 8.28 2.78 7.42
C LEU A 802 7.04 3.37 6.74
N GLN A 803 6.00 2.56 6.54
CA GLN A 803 4.71 3.01 6.02
C GLN A 803 4.06 4.04 6.94
N ALA A 804 4.00 3.77 8.25
CA ALA A 804 3.41 4.67 9.24
C ALA A 804 4.17 6.00 9.37
N ILE A 805 5.50 6.00 9.27
CA ILE A 805 6.31 7.23 9.21
C ILE A 805 5.93 8.05 7.98
N THR A 806 5.82 7.40 6.83
CA THR A 806 5.46 8.05 5.55
C THR A 806 4.05 8.62 5.59
N GLN A 807 3.10 7.88 6.19
CA GLN A 807 1.69 8.27 6.34
C GLN A 807 1.43 9.19 7.55
N ARG A 808 2.46 9.52 8.34
CA ARG A 808 2.37 10.28 9.61
C ARG A 808 1.42 9.67 10.66
N ASP A 809 1.29 8.36 10.67
CA ASP A 809 0.55 7.63 11.72
C ASP A 809 1.42 7.46 12.96
N LEU A 810 1.51 8.53 13.77
CA LEU A 810 2.42 8.57 14.91
C LEU A 810 2.06 7.55 16.00
N ILE A 811 0.79 7.15 16.14
CA ILE A 811 0.39 6.09 17.08
C ILE A 811 1.01 4.76 16.67
N VAL A 812 0.92 4.40 15.39
CA VAL A 812 1.51 3.14 14.88
C VAL A 812 3.04 3.19 15.02
N VAL A 813 3.68 4.31 14.66
CA VAL A 813 5.15 4.47 14.81
C VAL A 813 5.56 4.28 16.27
N GLN A 814 4.92 5.01 17.18
CA GLN A 814 5.21 4.94 18.61
C GLN A 814 5.04 3.52 19.16
N SER A 815 3.94 2.86 18.82
CA SER A 815 3.59 1.52 19.29
C SER A 815 4.55 0.45 18.80
N VAL A 816 4.89 0.46 17.51
CA VAL A 816 5.82 -0.53 16.95
C VAL A 816 7.24 -0.27 17.44
N VAL A 817 7.69 0.99 17.56
CA VAL A 817 9.03 1.31 18.08
C VAL A 817 9.17 0.84 19.54
N VAL A 818 8.18 1.07 20.40
CA VAL A 818 8.19 0.54 21.78
C VAL A 818 8.26 -0.98 21.77
N LEU A 819 7.49 -1.65 20.91
CA LEU A 819 7.52 -3.10 20.81
C LEU A 819 8.90 -3.62 20.36
N LEU A 820 9.54 -2.98 19.38
CA LEU A 820 10.89 -3.33 18.92
C LEU A 820 11.94 -3.13 20.01
N VAL A 821 11.82 -2.07 20.81
CA VAL A 821 12.67 -1.85 22.00
C VAL A 821 12.41 -2.92 23.06
N ALA A 822 11.15 -3.24 23.36
CA ALA A 822 10.79 -4.29 24.31
C ALA A 822 11.36 -5.66 23.88
N ALA A 823 11.23 -6.00 22.59
CA ALA A 823 11.79 -7.23 22.02
C ALA A 823 13.32 -7.26 22.11
N SER A 824 13.98 -6.12 21.89
CA SER A 824 15.44 -5.98 22.00
C SER A 824 15.93 -6.13 23.45
N VAL A 825 15.22 -5.51 24.40
CA VAL A 825 15.50 -5.64 25.84
C VAL A 825 15.31 -7.08 26.30
N LEU A 826 14.23 -7.74 25.85
CA LEU A 826 13.96 -9.14 26.14
C LEU A 826 15.04 -10.07 25.56
N ALA A 827 15.48 -9.84 24.33
CA ALA A 827 16.55 -10.62 23.70
C ALA A 827 17.87 -10.48 24.49
N SER A 828 18.23 -9.25 24.88
CA SER A 828 19.40 -8.98 25.73
C SER A 828 19.30 -9.68 27.08
N PHE A 829 18.11 -9.67 27.72
CA PHE A 829 17.88 -10.39 28.97
C PHE A 829 18.14 -11.89 28.81
N ILE A 830 17.59 -12.51 27.76
CA ILE A 830 17.76 -13.94 27.49
C ILE A 830 19.25 -14.27 27.32
N VAL A 831 20.00 -13.44 26.59
CA VAL A 831 21.43 -13.66 26.40
C VAL A 831 22.23 -13.51 27.70
N ASP A 832 21.94 -12.49 28.51
CA ASP A 832 22.58 -12.30 29.82
C ASP A 832 22.35 -13.52 30.73
N MET A 833 21.14 -14.09 30.71
CA MET A 833 20.83 -15.31 31.46
C MET A 833 21.60 -16.52 30.92
N LEU A 834 21.70 -16.69 29.61
CA LEU A 834 22.47 -17.77 28.98
C LEU A 834 23.96 -17.67 29.29
N GLN A 835 24.54 -16.48 29.22
CA GLN A 835 25.94 -16.25 29.58
C GLN A 835 26.21 -16.59 31.05
N SER A 836 25.33 -16.15 31.96
CA SER A 836 25.48 -16.37 33.40
C SER A 836 25.25 -17.83 33.82
N ALA A 837 24.49 -18.58 33.01
CA ALA A 837 24.33 -20.02 33.17
C ALA A 837 25.58 -20.80 32.75
N ILE A 838 26.34 -20.29 31.76
CA ILE A 838 27.55 -20.90 31.22
C ILE A 838 28.80 -20.52 32.01
N ASP A 839 28.95 -19.25 32.41
CA ASP A 839 30.04 -18.79 33.29
C ASP A 839 29.53 -18.32 34.65
N PRO A 840 29.62 -19.16 35.70
CA PRO A 840 29.22 -18.80 37.05
C PRO A 840 29.99 -17.62 37.66
N ARG A 841 31.18 -17.27 37.13
CA ARG A 841 32.02 -16.18 37.65
C ARG A 841 31.38 -14.80 37.48
N LEU A 842 30.51 -14.65 36.46
CA LEU A 842 29.78 -13.41 36.20
C LEU A 842 28.75 -13.06 37.30
N ARG A 843 28.40 -14.03 38.16
CA ARG A 843 27.43 -13.88 39.25
C ARG A 843 27.96 -13.01 40.41
N HIS A 844 29.25 -13.11 40.72
CA HIS A 844 29.85 -12.47 41.90
C HIS A 844 30.30 -11.02 41.68
N ARG A 845 30.42 -10.56 40.42
CA ARG A 845 30.79 -9.18 40.10
C ARG A 845 29.66 -8.17 40.36
N SER A 846 28.40 -8.61 40.28
CA SER A 846 27.22 -7.74 40.44
C SER A 846 26.77 -7.58 41.90
N ALA A 847 27.37 -8.30 42.85
CA ALA A 847 27.05 -8.20 44.28
C ALA A 847 28.02 -7.29 45.07
N ARG A 848 28.99 -6.65 44.38
CA ARG A 848 30.01 -5.76 44.96
C ARG A 848 29.95 -4.32 44.42
N THR A 849 28.95 -4.02 43.59
CA THR A 849 28.60 -2.71 43.05
C THR A 849 27.09 -2.60 43.14
#